data_AF-A0A813AD83-F1
#
_entry.id   AF-A0A813AD83-F1
#
_cell.length_a   1.000
_cell.length_b   1.000
_cell.length_c   1.000
_cell.angle_alpha   90.00
_cell.angle_beta   90.00
_cell.angle_gamma   90.00
#
_symmetry.space_group_name_H-M   'P 1'
#
loop_
_entity.id
_entity.type
_entity.pdbx_description
1 polymer ?
#
loop_
_entity_poly.entity_id
_entity_poly.type
_entity_poly.pdbx_seq_one_letter_code
_entity_poly.pdbx_strand_id
1 'polypeptide(L)'
;MLKRQQDARMLVSKAQRSGDIQLLQQAIKDATAMGLLDSELTAIKRKVQRLEIQADELRKLEAATQGRSIMELRACLLSAAAAGLPDTDLDRGRVVLQQEEKKAAARIVLKDARLGKKASAEGRVQDLREAIQGGKAAGMTAEELQPFETALDQLRQEVAARQILKEAVEISTIDVLMPAIDGARAAGIDEEDLALAKLLVEDAYKPAARAKLKEAVQKRDIPTLMAAIEHAKVVGLSVMAVAEASEVLKEEELKVQLRKRILRLDRSLNQQELRAAINISEVNGLTKAELAPARQQLAELEQQAAAATRLSTAIEAGEIVELQAAIRDARALIQKVLTPCVAEELIQDAEKALRKEIEQAARDMLHDSIKRCSGAAAVSRSKDLPEEGGEQLNAKSALQQRRRSQANFEAALQAIGVDVGSRPGSRDAPPAAGRRASGLGKRRMSAMYGGPAMGAASGAGDAYFERMETIKTAIRGAEALQLDETDILPAREALAEQEKKFQACAALAQARKLKSLHHIKEALEKAQEAGLSHMEMKQTIDAQKDIKKQDEAAEKLEDAVDSRDAEKLRWAIKWAKDARVDEDDIADAEEVLQELEQRETALAKLRAAEESRNIEELVEALKFAQDLEEDELEPYE
;
A
#
# COMPACT_ATOMS: atom_id res chain seq x y z
N MET A 1 111.57 -20.73 21.15
CA MET A 1 110.48 -21.22 20.28
C MET A 1 109.76 -22.40 20.91
N LEU A 2 110.44 -23.52 21.19
CA LEU A 2 109.87 -24.72 21.82
C LEU A 2 109.08 -24.45 23.12
N LYS A 3 109.60 -23.61 24.03
CA LYS A 3 108.89 -23.24 25.28
C LYS A 3 107.56 -22.52 25.00
N ARG A 4 107.52 -21.60 24.04
CA ARG A 4 106.28 -20.90 23.62
C ARG A 4 105.26 -21.86 23.01
N GLN A 5 105.72 -22.84 22.22
CA GLN A 5 104.84 -23.88 21.67
C GLN A 5 104.30 -24.81 22.76
N GLN A 6 105.09 -25.13 23.79
CA GLN A 6 104.63 -25.90 24.96
C GLN A 6 103.59 -25.12 25.78
N ASP A 7 103.82 -23.83 26.02
CA ASP A 7 102.88 -22.96 26.74
C ASP A 7 101.56 -22.83 25.97
N ALA A 8 101.61 -22.67 24.63
CA ALA A 8 100.43 -22.66 23.78
C ALA A 8 99.65 -23.99 23.83
N ARG A 9 100.33 -25.14 23.78
CA ARG A 9 99.69 -26.46 23.93
C ARG A 9 99.02 -26.61 25.29
N MET A 10 99.61 -26.06 26.35
CA MET A 10 99.02 -26.07 27.70
C MET A 10 97.76 -25.20 27.76
N LEU A 11 97.80 -23.98 27.22
CA LEU A 11 96.66 -23.06 27.16
C LEU A 11 95.48 -23.68 26.39
N VAL A 12 95.78 -24.25 25.24
CA VAL A 12 94.82 -24.98 24.40
C VAL A 12 94.21 -26.17 25.14
N SER A 13 95.02 -26.98 25.84
CA SER A 13 94.50 -28.10 26.65
C SER A 13 93.61 -27.62 27.79
N LYS A 14 93.95 -26.50 28.44
CA LYS A 14 93.14 -25.90 29.50
C LYS A 14 91.80 -25.41 28.95
N ALA A 15 91.79 -24.71 27.81
CA ALA A 15 90.56 -24.27 27.14
C ALA A 15 89.70 -25.44 26.62
N GLN A 16 90.32 -26.54 26.17
CA GLN A 16 89.59 -27.76 25.79
C GLN A 16 88.84 -28.42 26.93
N ARG A 17 89.36 -28.30 28.16
CA ARG A 17 88.71 -28.83 29.37
C ARG A 17 87.59 -27.93 29.88
N SER A 18 87.72 -26.61 29.71
CA SER A 18 86.63 -25.70 30.11
C SER A 18 85.42 -25.81 29.19
N GLY A 19 85.61 -26.17 27.92
CA GLY A 19 84.51 -26.25 26.95
C GLY A 19 83.92 -24.90 26.53
N ASP A 20 84.49 -23.81 27.05
CA ASP A 20 84.10 -22.45 26.72
C ASP A 20 84.59 -22.07 25.32
N ILE A 21 83.64 -21.75 24.44
CA ILE A 21 83.86 -21.40 23.04
C ILE A 21 84.80 -20.19 22.93
N GLN A 22 84.63 -19.17 23.77
CA GLN A 22 85.44 -17.94 23.71
C GLN A 22 86.88 -18.20 24.14
N LEU A 23 87.07 -18.96 25.22
CA LEU A 23 88.41 -19.37 25.67
C LEU A 23 89.10 -20.26 24.64
N LEU A 24 88.36 -21.13 23.96
CA LEU A 24 88.88 -21.96 22.88
C LEU A 24 89.28 -21.14 21.65
N GLN A 25 88.44 -20.21 21.21
CA GLN A 25 88.77 -19.30 20.10
C GLN A 25 89.99 -18.44 20.42
N GLN A 26 90.07 -17.90 21.64
CA GLN A 26 91.23 -17.12 22.10
C GLN A 26 92.49 -17.97 22.18
N ALA A 27 92.41 -19.18 22.73
CA ALA A 27 93.53 -20.11 22.78
C ALA A 27 94.01 -20.54 21.38
N ILE A 28 93.10 -20.69 20.40
CA ILE A 28 93.47 -20.95 18.99
C ILE A 28 94.22 -19.74 18.40
N LYS A 29 93.74 -18.51 18.63
CA LYS A 29 94.42 -17.28 18.17
C LYS A 29 95.82 -17.17 18.78
N ASP A 30 95.94 -17.34 20.09
CA ASP A 30 97.20 -17.26 20.81
C ASP A 30 98.17 -18.37 20.39
N ALA A 31 97.69 -19.60 20.21
CA ALA A 31 98.51 -20.71 19.74
C ALA A 31 99.00 -20.52 18.30
N THR A 32 98.18 -19.94 17.43
CA THR A 32 98.57 -19.57 16.06
C THR A 32 99.67 -18.50 16.09
N ALA A 33 99.53 -17.47 16.94
CA ALA A 33 100.54 -16.43 17.11
C ALA A 33 101.86 -16.97 17.72
N MET A 34 101.81 -18.05 18.51
CA MET A 34 102.98 -18.73 19.07
C MET A 34 103.63 -19.75 18.11
N GLY A 35 103.11 -19.89 16.88
CA GLY A 35 103.70 -20.72 15.83
C GLY A 35 103.41 -22.21 15.97
N LEU A 36 102.24 -22.59 16.50
CA LEU A 36 101.72 -23.95 16.31
C LEU A 36 101.32 -24.16 14.85
N LEU A 37 101.52 -25.38 14.36
CA LEU A 37 101.11 -25.78 13.02
C LEU A 37 99.59 -25.97 12.96
N ASP A 38 98.99 -25.62 11.82
CA ASP A 38 97.55 -25.71 11.64
C ASP A 38 97.02 -27.16 11.73
N SER A 39 97.87 -28.13 11.39
CA SER A 39 97.61 -29.56 11.58
C SER A 39 97.29 -29.91 13.04
N GLU A 40 97.99 -29.30 14.00
CA GLU A 40 97.78 -29.51 15.44
C GLU A 40 96.51 -28.80 15.95
N LEU A 41 96.07 -27.75 15.26
CA LEU A 41 94.87 -26.98 15.61
C LEU A 41 93.59 -27.52 14.94
N THR A 42 93.69 -28.32 13.88
CA THR A 42 92.51 -28.81 13.11
C THR A 42 91.47 -29.53 13.96
N ALA A 43 91.88 -30.42 14.87
CA ALA A 43 90.96 -31.13 15.76
C ALA A 43 90.21 -30.18 16.70
N ILE A 44 90.87 -29.09 17.09
CA ILE A 44 90.37 -28.08 18.02
C ILE A 44 89.43 -27.12 17.30
N LYS A 45 89.80 -26.69 16.10
CA LYS A 45 88.93 -25.93 15.20
C LYS A 45 87.64 -26.69 14.88
N ARG A 46 87.72 -27.99 14.59
CA ARG A 46 86.53 -28.86 14.42
C ARG A 46 85.71 -29.00 15.71
N LYS A 47 86.34 -28.98 16.88
CA LYS A 47 85.63 -28.98 18.17
C LYS A 47 84.90 -27.64 18.41
N VAL A 48 85.56 -26.51 18.13
CA VAL A 48 84.96 -25.17 18.22
C VAL A 48 83.78 -25.04 17.26
N GLN A 49 83.94 -25.43 15.99
CA GLN A 49 82.87 -25.40 15.00
C GLN A 49 81.65 -26.25 15.43
N ARG A 50 81.88 -27.43 16.04
CA ARG A 50 80.79 -28.25 16.60
C ARG A 50 80.09 -27.54 17.75
N LEU A 51 80.84 -26.95 18.69
CA LEU A 51 80.25 -26.23 19.82
C LEU A 51 79.50 -24.97 19.37
N GLU A 52 79.96 -24.28 18.33
CA GLU A 52 79.25 -23.14 17.72
C GLU A 52 77.93 -23.59 17.09
N ILE A 53 77.93 -24.66 16.29
CA ILE A 53 76.71 -25.25 15.72
C ILE A 53 75.76 -25.65 16.85
N GLN A 54 76.26 -26.29 17.92
CA GLN A 54 75.44 -26.66 19.08
C GLN A 54 74.84 -25.45 19.80
N ALA A 55 75.61 -24.38 20.00
CA ALA A 55 75.12 -23.16 20.64
C ALA A 55 74.06 -22.45 19.79
N ASP A 56 74.23 -22.42 18.46
CA ASP A 56 73.26 -21.83 17.56
C ASP A 56 71.97 -22.66 17.48
N GLU A 57 72.08 -23.99 17.40
CA GLU A 57 70.91 -24.88 17.45
C GLU A 57 70.20 -24.84 18.81
N LEU A 58 70.92 -24.66 19.92
CA LEU A 58 70.31 -24.46 21.24
C LEU A 58 69.49 -23.17 21.28
N ARG A 59 70.05 -22.05 20.78
CA ARG A 59 69.31 -20.78 20.69
C ARG A 59 68.07 -20.89 19.82
N LYS A 60 68.16 -21.60 18.69
CA LYS A 60 67.00 -21.88 17.83
C LYS A 60 65.96 -22.72 18.55
N LEU A 61 66.38 -23.76 19.27
CA LEU A 61 65.48 -24.60 20.06
C LEU A 61 64.81 -23.80 21.18
N GLU A 62 65.55 -22.95 21.90
CA GLU A 62 65.01 -22.06 22.92
C GLU A 62 63.98 -21.08 22.32
N ALA A 63 64.30 -20.44 21.19
CA ALA A 63 63.37 -19.58 20.47
C ALA A 63 62.11 -20.35 20.05
N ALA A 64 62.24 -21.58 19.52
CA ALA A 64 61.11 -22.42 19.15
C ALA A 64 60.27 -22.84 20.39
N THR A 65 60.90 -23.11 21.53
CA THR A 65 60.17 -23.40 22.79
C THR A 65 59.42 -22.19 23.33
N GLN A 66 59.94 -20.98 23.13
CA GLN A 66 59.25 -19.74 23.48
C GLN A 66 58.11 -19.44 22.51
N GLY A 67 58.33 -19.63 21.20
CA GLY A 67 57.32 -19.43 20.16
C GLY A 67 56.21 -20.48 20.16
N ARG A 68 56.45 -21.65 20.75
CA ARG A 68 55.48 -22.77 20.88
C ARG A 68 54.90 -23.27 19.55
N SER A 69 55.59 -23.05 18.44
CA SER A 69 55.20 -23.54 17.13
C SER A 69 55.53 -25.04 17.00
N ILE A 70 54.52 -25.88 16.78
CA ILE A 70 54.69 -27.35 16.65
C ILE A 70 55.64 -27.70 15.50
N MET A 71 55.53 -27.01 14.35
CA MET A 71 56.38 -27.28 13.19
C MET A 71 57.83 -26.87 13.43
N GLU A 72 58.05 -25.69 14.01
CA GLU A 72 59.39 -25.20 14.34
C GLU A 72 60.04 -26.04 15.43
N LEU A 73 59.29 -26.46 16.45
CA LEU A 73 59.78 -27.35 17.51
C LEU A 73 60.22 -28.70 16.95
N ARG A 74 59.42 -29.31 16.07
CA ARG A 74 59.79 -30.58 15.41
C ARG A 74 61.05 -30.42 14.55
N ALA A 75 61.14 -29.34 13.79
CA ALA A 75 62.30 -29.06 12.94
C ALA A 75 63.57 -28.80 13.78
N CYS A 76 63.48 -27.95 14.80
CA CYS A 76 64.60 -27.62 15.69
C CYS A 76 65.04 -28.82 16.53
N LEU A 77 64.13 -29.68 16.99
CA LEU A 77 64.50 -30.91 17.69
C LEU A 77 65.27 -31.87 16.79
N LEU A 78 64.89 -31.98 15.51
CA LEU A 78 65.59 -32.82 14.54
C LEU A 78 66.99 -32.26 14.22
N SER A 79 67.11 -30.95 13.98
CA SER A 79 68.40 -30.30 13.71
C SER A 79 69.32 -30.30 14.93
N ALA A 80 68.78 -30.03 16.12
CA ALA A 80 69.52 -30.09 17.38
C ALA A 80 70.05 -31.50 17.69
N ALA A 81 69.24 -32.53 17.45
CA ALA A 81 69.68 -33.92 17.58
C ALA A 81 70.83 -34.26 16.59
N ALA A 82 70.75 -33.77 15.36
CA ALA A 82 71.81 -33.94 14.36
C ALA A 82 73.10 -33.19 14.73
N ALA A 83 72.99 -32.04 15.41
CA ALA A 83 74.12 -31.28 15.96
C ALA A 83 74.73 -31.91 17.22
N GLY A 84 74.09 -32.95 17.78
CA GLY A 84 74.56 -33.65 18.98
C GLY A 84 74.39 -32.85 20.26
N LEU A 85 73.32 -32.05 20.38
CA LEU A 85 72.93 -31.44 21.65
C LEU A 85 72.69 -32.52 22.73
N PRO A 86 72.91 -32.19 24.01
CA PRO A 86 72.66 -33.12 25.10
C PRO A 86 71.17 -33.44 25.23
N ASP A 87 70.85 -34.68 25.62
CA ASP A 87 69.46 -35.15 25.76
C ASP A 87 68.65 -34.30 26.75
N THR A 88 69.29 -33.68 27.73
CA THR A 88 68.64 -32.79 28.70
C THR A 88 67.93 -31.61 28.03
N ASP A 89 68.52 -31.05 26.96
CA ASP A 89 67.94 -29.90 26.25
C ASP A 89 66.89 -30.37 25.25
N LEU A 90 67.12 -31.53 24.60
CA LEU A 90 66.16 -32.16 23.72
C LEU A 90 64.88 -32.57 24.47
N ASP A 91 65.00 -33.10 25.69
CA ASP A 91 63.86 -33.54 26.50
C ASP A 91 62.98 -32.36 26.94
N ARG A 92 63.58 -31.21 27.26
CA ARG A 92 62.82 -29.96 27.51
C ARG A 92 61.98 -29.59 26.30
N GLY A 93 62.58 -29.59 25.11
CA GLY A 93 61.86 -29.31 23.87
C GLY A 93 60.77 -30.35 23.55
N ARG A 94 61.03 -31.64 23.80
CA ARG A 94 60.05 -32.73 23.63
C ARG A 94 58.84 -32.59 24.54
N VAL A 95 59.04 -32.19 25.80
CA VAL A 95 57.94 -31.95 26.74
C VAL A 95 57.04 -30.81 26.26
N VAL A 96 57.64 -29.69 25.82
CA VAL A 96 56.88 -28.56 25.25
C VAL A 96 56.14 -28.98 23.98
N LEU A 97 56.80 -29.71 23.08
CA LEU A 97 56.18 -30.25 21.87
C LEU A 97 54.98 -31.14 22.19
N GLN A 98 55.14 -32.10 23.11
CA GLN A 98 54.05 -33.00 23.50
C GLN A 98 52.86 -32.25 24.12
N GLN A 99 53.14 -31.18 24.90
CA GLN A 99 52.09 -30.34 25.46
C GLN A 99 51.34 -29.56 24.37
N GLU A 100 52.04 -28.96 23.41
CA GLU A 100 51.41 -28.23 22.31
C GLU A 100 50.66 -29.16 21.34
N GLU A 101 51.14 -30.38 21.11
CA GLU A 101 50.42 -31.41 20.34
C GLU A 101 49.10 -31.80 21.02
N LYS A 102 49.09 -31.97 22.35
CA LYS A 102 47.85 -32.22 23.11
C LYS A 102 46.87 -31.06 22.98
N LYS A 103 47.35 -29.81 23.06
CA LYS A 103 46.50 -28.62 22.85
C LYS A 103 45.97 -28.56 21.43
N ALA A 104 46.79 -28.83 20.42
CA ALA A 104 46.35 -28.84 19.03
C ALA A 104 45.26 -29.91 18.78
N ALA A 105 45.42 -31.11 19.33
CA ALA A 105 44.38 -32.14 19.27
C ALA A 105 43.09 -31.69 19.96
N ALA A 106 43.18 -31.06 21.14
CA ALA A 106 42.01 -30.53 21.84
C ALA A 106 41.32 -29.40 21.05
N ARG A 107 42.07 -28.52 20.37
CA ARG A 107 41.51 -27.47 19.51
C ARG A 107 40.69 -28.05 18.35
N ILE A 108 41.14 -29.17 17.75
CA ILE A 108 40.38 -29.87 16.70
C ILE A 108 39.07 -30.40 17.27
N VAL A 109 39.11 -31.11 18.39
CA VAL A 109 37.90 -31.65 19.05
C VAL A 109 36.92 -30.55 19.46
N LEU A 110 37.42 -29.42 19.98
CA LEU A 110 36.60 -28.25 20.31
C LEU A 110 35.92 -27.64 19.08
N LYS A 111 36.66 -27.53 17.97
CA LYS A 111 36.11 -27.02 16.71
C LYS A 111 35.06 -27.98 16.15
N ASP A 112 35.32 -29.28 16.18
CA ASP A 112 34.39 -30.30 15.71
C ASP A 112 33.14 -30.36 16.59
N ALA A 113 33.26 -30.25 17.92
CA ALA A 113 32.13 -30.19 18.84
C ALA A 113 31.27 -28.94 18.62
N ARG A 114 31.90 -27.80 18.35
CA ARG A 114 31.21 -26.54 18.02
C ARG A 114 30.47 -26.61 16.67
N LEU A 115 31.09 -27.24 15.67
CA LEU A 115 30.50 -27.45 14.34
C LEU A 115 29.60 -28.69 14.27
N GLY A 116 29.49 -29.44 15.37
CA GLY A 116 29.00 -30.81 15.39
C GLY A 116 27.67 -30.97 14.68
N LYS A 117 27.61 -31.93 13.75
CA LYS A 117 26.43 -32.28 12.94
C LYS A 117 25.39 -33.11 13.70
N LYS A 118 25.49 -33.22 15.03
CA LYS A 118 24.49 -33.98 15.80
C LYS A 118 23.11 -33.34 15.59
N ALA A 119 22.12 -34.19 15.35
CA ALA A 119 20.76 -33.75 15.03
C ALA A 119 20.04 -33.05 16.19
N SER A 120 20.49 -33.21 17.44
CA SER A 120 19.86 -32.59 18.62
C SER A 120 20.78 -31.57 19.31
N ALA A 121 20.21 -30.42 19.68
CA ALA A 121 20.88 -29.36 20.43
C ALA A 121 21.43 -29.85 21.78
N GLU A 122 20.74 -30.76 22.47
CA GLU A 122 21.21 -31.36 23.74
C GLU A 122 22.51 -32.16 23.55
N GLY A 123 22.61 -32.89 22.44
CA GLY A 123 23.82 -33.63 22.09
C GLY A 123 25.01 -32.71 21.84
N ARG A 124 24.78 -31.56 21.19
CA ARG A 124 25.82 -30.54 20.95
C ARG A 124 26.31 -29.91 22.26
N VAL A 125 25.42 -29.63 23.21
CA VAL A 125 25.78 -29.12 24.55
C VAL A 125 26.70 -30.09 25.28
N GLN A 126 26.39 -31.39 25.25
CA GLN A 126 27.20 -32.40 25.93
C GLN A 126 28.60 -32.53 25.29
N ASP A 127 28.66 -32.59 23.95
CA ASP A 127 29.94 -32.71 23.23
C ASP A 127 30.86 -31.51 23.48
N LEU A 128 30.30 -30.30 23.43
CA LEU A 128 31.08 -29.08 23.65
C LEU A 128 31.56 -28.99 25.11
N ARG A 129 30.76 -29.43 26.07
CA ARG A 129 31.15 -29.52 27.48
C ARG A 129 32.32 -30.49 27.68
N GLU A 130 32.24 -31.69 27.10
CA GLU A 130 33.31 -32.69 27.17
C GLU A 130 34.58 -32.20 26.48
N ALA A 131 34.45 -31.54 25.32
CA ALA A 131 35.57 -30.95 24.60
C ALA A 131 36.27 -29.83 25.40
N ILE A 132 35.50 -28.96 26.07
CA ILE A 132 36.06 -27.93 26.98
C ILE A 132 36.80 -28.57 28.15
N GLN A 133 36.26 -29.63 28.74
CA GLN A 133 36.94 -30.37 29.80
C GLN A 133 38.25 -31.02 29.29
N GLY A 134 38.23 -31.56 28.07
CA GLY A 134 39.42 -32.07 27.38
C GLY A 134 40.48 -30.99 27.14
N GLY A 135 40.07 -29.80 26.70
CA GLY A 135 40.95 -28.64 26.53
C GLY A 135 41.58 -28.17 27.85
N LYS A 136 40.82 -28.17 28.95
CA LYS A 136 41.33 -27.90 30.30
C LYS A 136 42.38 -28.93 30.71
N ALA A 137 42.13 -30.22 30.47
CA ALA A 137 43.08 -31.29 30.75
C ALA A 137 44.35 -31.21 29.87
N ALA A 138 44.25 -30.68 28.65
CA ALA A 138 45.38 -30.40 27.76
C ALA A 138 46.19 -29.15 28.16
N GLY A 139 45.73 -28.38 29.15
CA GLY A 139 46.41 -27.17 29.63
C GLY A 139 46.22 -25.96 28.73
N MET A 140 45.11 -25.87 28.00
CA MET A 140 44.70 -24.66 27.27
C MET A 140 44.42 -23.52 28.27
N THR A 141 44.65 -22.28 27.85
CA THR A 141 44.41 -21.12 28.71
C THR A 141 42.90 -20.78 28.76
N ALA A 142 42.50 -20.00 29.77
CA ALA A 142 41.11 -19.54 29.88
C ALA A 142 40.69 -18.69 28.66
N GLU A 143 41.59 -17.87 28.13
CA GLU A 143 41.36 -17.05 26.93
C GLU A 143 41.08 -17.91 25.70
N GLU A 144 41.82 -19.02 25.51
CA GLU A 144 41.59 -19.95 24.40
C GLU A 144 40.25 -20.69 24.52
N LEU A 145 39.78 -20.92 25.75
CA LEU A 145 38.53 -21.65 26.03
C LEU A 145 37.29 -20.75 26.05
N GLN A 146 37.46 -19.45 26.33
CA GLN A 146 36.38 -18.46 26.41
C GLN A 146 35.39 -18.52 25.23
N PRO A 147 35.79 -18.51 23.95
CA PRO A 147 34.83 -18.54 22.84
C PRO A 147 33.97 -19.81 22.83
N PHE A 148 34.48 -20.94 23.34
CA PHE A 148 33.73 -22.19 23.43
C PHE A 148 32.80 -22.21 24.63
N GLU A 149 33.20 -21.60 25.76
CA GLU A 149 32.33 -21.43 26.92
C GLU A 149 31.14 -20.52 26.60
N THR A 150 31.36 -19.39 25.91
CA THR A 150 30.27 -18.53 25.41
C THR A 150 29.33 -19.29 24.46
N ALA A 151 29.88 -20.10 23.54
CA ALA A 151 29.08 -20.92 22.64
C ALA A 151 28.27 -22.00 23.39
N LEU A 152 28.82 -22.57 24.47
CA LEU A 152 28.12 -23.53 25.33
C LEU A 152 26.93 -22.87 26.04
N ASP A 153 27.10 -21.64 26.54
CA ASP A 153 26.02 -20.92 27.21
C ASP A 153 24.92 -20.49 26.22
N GLN A 154 25.26 -20.10 25.00
CA GLN A 154 24.29 -19.87 23.92
C GLN A 154 23.48 -21.13 23.61
N LEU A 155 24.13 -22.28 23.43
CA LEU A 155 23.44 -23.54 23.18
C LEU A 155 22.54 -23.96 24.35
N ARG A 156 22.92 -23.68 25.60
CA ARG A 156 22.07 -23.92 26.77
C ARG A 156 20.84 -23.03 26.78
N GLN A 157 20.99 -21.76 26.43
CA GLN A 157 19.86 -20.85 26.28
C GLN A 157 18.91 -21.33 25.17
N GLU A 158 19.45 -21.80 24.04
CA GLU A 158 18.68 -22.40 22.95
C GLU A 158 17.86 -23.61 23.44
N VAL A 159 18.50 -24.56 24.14
CA VAL A 159 17.81 -25.77 24.67
C VAL A 159 16.72 -25.39 25.68
N ALA A 160 17.01 -24.47 26.61
CA ALA A 160 16.03 -24.01 27.59
C ALA A 160 14.84 -23.31 26.92
N ALA A 161 15.10 -22.47 25.92
CA ALA A 161 14.05 -21.78 25.18
C ALA A 161 13.20 -22.75 24.33
N ARG A 162 13.80 -23.79 23.72
CA ARG A 162 13.05 -24.87 23.04
C ARG A 162 12.11 -25.59 23.99
N GLN A 163 12.56 -25.88 25.22
CA GLN A 163 11.74 -26.55 26.23
C GLN A 163 10.57 -25.66 26.68
N ILE A 164 10.82 -24.37 26.96
CA ILE A 164 9.77 -23.40 27.30
C ILE A 164 8.76 -23.25 26.16
N LEU A 165 9.24 -23.18 24.91
CA LEU A 165 8.38 -23.09 23.74
C LEU A 165 7.49 -24.33 23.59
N LYS A 166 8.05 -25.53 23.83
CA LYS A 166 7.30 -26.79 23.81
C LYS A 166 6.18 -26.79 24.86
N GLU A 167 6.48 -26.40 26.09
CA GLU A 167 5.48 -26.28 27.16
C GLU A 167 4.42 -25.24 26.84
N ALA A 168 4.81 -24.10 26.25
CA ALA A 168 3.88 -23.05 25.82
C ALA A 168 2.94 -23.53 24.70
N VAL A 169 3.46 -24.32 23.75
CA VAL A 169 2.68 -24.98 22.70
C VAL A 169 1.65 -25.93 23.29
N GLU A 170 2.01 -26.72 24.31
CA GLU A 170 1.07 -27.61 25.01
C GLU A 170 -0.06 -26.84 25.74
N ILE A 171 0.25 -25.67 26.31
CA ILE A 171 -0.74 -24.81 26.99
C ILE A 171 -1.64 -24.07 25.99
N SER A 172 -1.12 -23.66 24.82
CA SER A 172 -1.86 -23.00 23.74
C SER A 172 -2.61 -21.72 24.14
N THR A 173 -2.07 -20.95 25.09
CA THR A 173 -2.62 -19.63 25.47
C THR A 173 -1.72 -18.50 24.96
N ILE A 174 -2.32 -17.40 24.50
CA ILE A 174 -1.59 -16.26 23.91
C ILE A 174 -0.57 -15.68 24.91
N ASP A 175 -0.99 -15.53 26.17
CA ASP A 175 -0.19 -14.92 27.23
C ASP A 175 1.10 -15.70 27.54
N VAL A 176 1.11 -17.01 27.25
CA VAL A 176 2.29 -17.87 27.44
C VAL A 176 3.05 -18.07 26.12
N LEU A 177 2.34 -18.24 25.01
CA LEU A 177 2.93 -18.46 23.68
C LEU A 177 3.76 -17.28 23.18
N MET A 178 3.25 -16.05 23.30
CA MET A 178 3.96 -14.89 22.77
C MET A 178 5.32 -14.66 23.45
N PRO A 179 5.41 -14.61 24.80
CA PRO A 179 6.71 -14.50 25.47
C PRO A 179 7.64 -15.68 25.17
N ALA A 180 7.11 -16.89 25.00
CA ALA A 180 7.90 -18.06 24.66
C ALA A 180 8.48 -17.96 23.24
N ILE A 181 7.73 -17.46 22.25
CA ILE A 181 8.21 -17.21 20.88
C ILE A 181 9.30 -16.12 20.89
N ASP A 182 9.10 -15.03 21.63
CA ASP A 182 10.08 -13.96 21.72
C ASP A 182 11.37 -14.42 22.42
N GLY A 183 11.25 -15.20 23.50
CA GLY A 183 12.38 -15.83 24.18
C GLY A 183 13.12 -16.83 23.29
N ALA A 184 12.39 -17.63 22.51
CA ALA A 184 12.95 -18.56 21.55
C ALA A 184 13.70 -17.86 20.42
N ARG A 185 13.15 -16.76 19.89
CA ARG A 185 13.83 -15.91 18.91
C ARG A 185 15.09 -15.28 19.48
N ALA A 186 15.04 -14.75 20.71
CA ALA A 186 16.21 -14.16 21.37
C ALA A 186 17.34 -15.18 21.59
N ALA A 187 16.98 -16.46 21.79
CA ALA A 187 17.92 -17.57 21.91
C ALA A 187 18.45 -18.09 20.56
N GLY A 188 18.01 -17.51 19.42
CA GLY A 188 18.48 -17.89 18.09
C GLY A 188 17.86 -19.16 17.51
N ILE A 189 16.66 -19.55 17.97
CA ILE A 189 15.92 -20.68 17.39
C ILE A 189 15.41 -20.31 15.99
N ASP A 190 15.58 -21.22 15.03
CA ASP A 190 15.21 -21.03 13.63
C ASP A 190 13.70 -20.80 13.45
N GLU A 191 13.35 -19.98 12.45
CA GLU A 191 11.96 -19.60 12.18
C GLU A 191 11.06 -20.79 11.77
N GLU A 192 11.66 -21.87 11.25
CA GLU A 192 10.94 -23.13 10.96
C GLU A 192 10.43 -23.80 12.24
N ASP A 193 11.25 -23.83 13.30
CA ASP A 193 10.87 -24.38 14.61
C ASP A 193 9.82 -23.48 15.31
N LEU A 194 9.79 -22.18 15.01
CA LEU A 194 8.80 -21.22 15.53
C LEU A 194 7.46 -21.27 14.79
N ALA A 195 7.40 -21.90 13.61
CA ALA A 195 6.23 -21.85 12.73
C ALA A 195 4.97 -22.44 13.38
N LEU A 196 5.10 -23.57 14.09
CA LEU A 196 3.98 -24.21 14.80
C LEU A 196 3.42 -23.30 15.90
N ALA A 197 4.29 -22.70 16.71
CA ALA A 197 3.88 -21.81 17.80
C ALA A 197 3.18 -20.55 17.27
N LYS A 198 3.69 -19.97 16.17
CA LYS A 198 3.04 -18.82 15.50
C LYS A 198 1.66 -19.15 14.98
N LEU A 199 1.49 -20.32 14.35
CA LEU A 199 0.19 -20.80 13.89
C LEU A 199 -0.81 -20.94 15.05
N LEU A 200 -0.37 -21.45 16.20
CA LEU A 200 -1.20 -21.56 17.40
C LEU A 200 -1.59 -20.18 17.97
N VAL A 201 -0.70 -19.19 17.92
CA VAL A 201 -1.04 -17.80 18.28
C VAL A 201 -2.13 -17.24 17.36
N GLU A 202 -2.00 -17.42 16.05
CA GLU A 202 -3.02 -17.01 15.08
C GLU A 202 -4.38 -17.68 15.37
N ASP A 203 -4.38 -18.98 15.66
CA ASP A 203 -5.57 -19.73 16.04
C ASP A 203 -6.19 -19.24 17.36
N ALA A 204 -5.36 -18.91 18.34
CA ALA A 204 -5.81 -18.42 19.64
C ALA A 204 -6.45 -17.02 19.57
N TYR A 205 -6.14 -16.19 18.55
CA TYR A 205 -6.82 -14.91 18.32
C TYR A 205 -8.22 -15.06 17.70
N LYS A 206 -8.51 -16.17 17.02
CA LYS A 206 -9.79 -16.37 16.29
C LYS A 206 -11.03 -16.28 17.19
N PRO A 207 -11.07 -16.87 18.41
CA PRO A 207 -12.22 -16.74 19.32
C PRO A 207 -12.53 -15.29 19.72
N ALA A 208 -11.50 -14.50 20.06
CA ALA A 208 -11.67 -13.10 20.45
C ALA A 208 -12.17 -12.25 19.27
N ALA A 209 -11.64 -12.49 18.07
CA ALA A 209 -12.10 -11.83 16.86
C ALA A 209 -13.56 -12.19 16.53
N ARG A 210 -13.99 -13.46 16.69
CA ARG A 210 -15.40 -13.88 16.55
C ARG A 210 -16.31 -13.18 17.56
N ALA A 211 -15.87 -13.05 18.81
CA ALA A 211 -16.64 -12.35 19.85
C ALA A 211 -16.84 -10.87 19.49
N LYS A 212 -15.79 -10.17 19.07
CA LYS A 212 -15.87 -8.77 18.59
C LYS A 212 -16.78 -8.64 17.37
N LEU A 213 -16.68 -9.57 16.42
CA LEU A 213 -17.52 -9.57 15.22
C LEU A 213 -19.00 -9.73 15.59
N LYS A 214 -19.32 -10.66 16.50
CA LYS A 214 -20.68 -10.88 17.01
C LYS A 214 -21.23 -9.65 17.73
N GLU A 215 -20.41 -8.98 18.54
CA GLU A 215 -20.79 -7.73 19.21
C GLU A 215 -21.07 -6.60 18.20
N ALA A 216 -20.23 -6.46 17.17
CA ALA A 216 -20.43 -5.48 16.11
C ALA A 216 -21.72 -5.73 15.31
N VAL A 217 -22.03 -7.00 15.00
CA VAL A 217 -23.29 -7.42 14.37
C VAL A 217 -24.50 -7.05 15.22
N GLN A 218 -24.42 -7.20 16.54
CA GLN A 218 -25.49 -6.82 17.45
C GLN A 218 -25.70 -5.30 17.51
N LYS A 219 -24.61 -4.52 17.51
CA LYS A 219 -24.66 -3.05 17.55
C LYS A 219 -25.12 -2.42 16.24
N ARG A 220 -24.92 -3.09 15.10
CA ARG A 220 -25.27 -2.62 13.74
C ARG A 220 -24.73 -1.23 13.39
N ASP A 221 -23.61 -0.85 13.99
CA ASP A 221 -22.95 0.40 13.70
C ASP A 221 -21.90 0.20 12.59
N ILE A 222 -21.98 1.00 11.52
CA ILE A 222 -21.19 0.81 10.30
C ILE A 222 -19.67 0.88 10.57
N PRO A 223 -19.13 1.91 11.25
CA PRO A 223 -17.71 1.96 11.61
C PRO A 223 -17.23 0.76 12.43
N THR A 224 -17.99 0.35 13.46
CA THR A 224 -17.61 -0.80 14.30
C THR A 224 -17.68 -2.12 13.52
N LEU A 225 -18.66 -2.31 12.65
CA LEU A 225 -18.75 -3.46 11.73
C LEU A 225 -17.55 -3.53 10.78
N MET A 226 -17.22 -2.42 10.12
CA MET A 226 -16.07 -2.36 9.22
C MET A 226 -14.77 -2.70 9.95
N ALA A 227 -14.54 -2.11 11.12
CA ALA A 227 -13.35 -2.37 11.92
C ALA A 227 -13.27 -3.84 12.39
N ALA A 228 -14.40 -4.41 12.83
CA ALA A 228 -14.45 -5.80 13.27
C ALA A 228 -14.24 -6.79 12.11
N ILE A 229 -14.82 -6.53 10.93
CA ILE A 229 -14.62 -7.31 9.71
C ILE A 229 -13.16 -7.27 9.29
N GLU A 230 -12.52 -6.11 9.33
CA GLU A 230 -11.11 -5.99 8.96
C GLU A 230 -10.20 -6.71 9.95
N HIS A 231 -10.43 -6.54 11.26
CA HIS A 231 -9.70 -7.28 12.28
C HIS A 231 -9.88 -8.80 12.12
N ALA A 232 -11.09 -9.26 11.78
CA ALA A 232 -11.35 -10.67 11.54
C ALA A 232 -10.57 -11.22 10.34
N LYS A 233 -10.45 -10.44 9.25
CA LYS A 233 -9.64 -10.81 8.08
C LYS A 233 -8.15 -10.87 8.41
N VAL A 234 -7.64 -9.91 9.18
CA VAL A 234 -6.23 -9.90 9.62
C VAL A 234 -5.90 -11.12 10.48
N VAL A 235 -6.82 -11.55 11.33
CA VAL A 235 -6.69 -12.76 12.17
C VAL A 235 -6.92 -14.06 11.38
N GLY A 236 -7.22 -13.97 10.08
CA GLY A 236 -7.43 -15.15 9.23
C GLY A 236 -8.71 -15.92 9.55
N LEU A 237 -9.77 -15.23 9.97
CA LEU A 237 -11.10 -15.85 10.05
C LEU A 237 -11.59 -16.24 8.65
N SER A 238 -12.29 -17.36 8.56
CA SER A 238 -12.82 -17.85 7.29
C SER A 238 -13.84 -16.87 6.71
N VAL A 239 -13.95 -16.85 5.38
CA VAL A 239 -14.91 -15.99 4.65
C VAL A 239 -16.33 -16.23 5.14
N MET A 240 -16.69 -17.48 5.48
CA MET A 240 -18.01 -17.81 6.05
C MET A 240 -18.25 -17.15 7.41
N ALA A 241 -17.23 -17.07 8.28
CA ALA A 241 -17.37 -16.42 9.58
C ALA A 241 -17.57 -14.90 9.45
N VAL A 242 -17.10 -14.28 8.36
CA VAL A 242 -17.20 -12.84 8.09
C VAL A 242 -18.42 -12.49 7.23
N ALA A 243 -19.07 -13.49 6.60
CA ALA A 243 -20.18 -13.31 5.67
C ALA A 243 -21.39 -12.63 6.34
N GLU A 244 -21.84 -13.13 7.50
CA GLU A 244 -22.97 -12.56 8.24
C GLU A 244 -22.77 -11.07 8.56
N ALA A 245 -21.60 -10.72 9.10
CA ALA A 245 -21.27 -9.32 9.40
C ALA A 245 -21.19 -8.45 8.14
N SER A 246 -20.73 -9.01 7.02
CA SER A 246 -20.64 -8.31 5.74
C SER A 246 -22.02 -8.08 5.12
N GLU A 247 -22.96 -9.00 5.30
CA GLU A 247 -24.35 -8.84 4.88
C GLU A 247 -25.04 -7.75 5.70
N VAL A 248 -24.90 -7.77 7.03
CA VAL A 248 -25.43 -6.71 7.90
C VAL A 248 -24.83 -5.35 7.56
N LEU A 249 -23.53 -5.28 7.26
CA LEU A 249 -22.89 -4.04 6.82
C LEU A 249 -23.54 -3.51 5.51
N LYS A 250 -23.76 -4.38 4.52
CA LYS A 250 -24.42 -3.98 3.26
C LYS A 250 -25.85 -3.50 3.50
N GLU A 251 -26.61 -4.18 4.34
CA GLU A 251 -27.96 -3.76 4.72
C GLU A 251 -27.96 -2.36 5.34
N GLU A 252 -27.08 -2.10 6.32
CA GLU A 252 -27.01 -0.80 6.99
C GLU A 252 -26.48 0.32 6.08
N GLU A 253 -25.52 0.02 5.18
CA GLU A 253 -25.06 0.96 4.15
C GLU A 253 -26.19 1.34 3.19
N LEU A 254 -26.99 0.37 2.74
CA LEU A 254 -28.16 0.61 1.90
C LEU A 254 -29.17 1.50 2.62
N LYS A 255 -29.43 1.26 3.92
CA LYS A 255 -30.31 2.14 4.71
C LYS A 255 -29.81 3.57 4.76
N VAL A 256 -28.51 3.80 4.95
CA VAL A 256 -27.92 5.15 4.93
C VAL A 256 -28.06 5.81 3.55
N GLN A 257 -27.86 5.07 2.46
CA GLN A 257 -28.06 5.58 1.11
C GLN A 257 -29.52 5.95 0.85
N LEU A 258 -30.47 5.12 1.31
CA LEU A 258 -31.91 5.38 1.20
C LEU A 258 -32.33 6.60 2.02
N ARG A 259 -31.83 6.78 3.25
CA ARG A 259 -32.03 8.00 4.05
C ARG A 259 -31.53 9.25 3.30
N LYS A 260 -30.33 9.18 2.71
CA LYS A 260 -29.78 10.27 1.88
C LYS A 260 -30.63 10.54 0.64
N ARG A 261 -31.17 9.50 -0.01
CA ARG A 261 -32.03 9.62 -1.18
C ARG A 261 -33.36 10.27 -0.82
N ILE A 262 -34.01 9.83 0.26
CA ILE A 262 -35.23 10.44 0.79
C ILE A 262 -34.98 11.93 1.06
N LEU A 263 -33.90 12.27 1.76
CA LEU A 263 -33.59 13.67 2.09
C LEU A 263 -33.33 14.55 0.85
N ARG A 264 -32.86 13.97 -0.27
CA ARG A 264 -32.74 14.69 -1.54
C ARG A 264 -34.10 14.87 -2.23
N LEU A 265 -34.95 13.84 -2.22
CA LEU A 265 -36.27 13.87 -2.85
C LEU A 265 -37.26 14.75 -2.10
N ASP A 266 -37.12 14.82 -0.78
CA ASP A 266 -37.82 15.75 0.09
C ASP A 266 -37.64 17.21 -0.38
N ARG A 267 -36.49 17.51 -0.99
CA ARG A 267 -36.18 18.83 -1.57
C ARG A 267 -36.60 19.01 -3.02
N SER A 268 -36.76 17.93 -3.79
CA SER A 268 -37.07 18.03 -5.23
C SER A 268 -38.57 18.18 -5.52
N LEU A 269 -39.44 18.03 -4.50
CA LEU A 269 -40.90 18.13 -4.60
C LEU A 269 -41.53 17.13 -5.60
N ASN A 270 -40.80 16.10 -6.03
CA ASN A 270 -41.34 15.07 -6.94
C ASN A 270 -42.10 14.00 -6.13
N GLN A 271 -43.43 14.12 -6.11
CA GLN A 271 -44.33 13.25 -5.36
C GLN A 271 -44.18 11.75 -5.71
N GLN A 272 -44.09 11.40 -7.00
CA GLN A 272 -44.03 9.99 -7.43
C GLN A 272 -42.72 9.33 -6.99
N GLU A 273 -41.60 10.04 -7.14
CA GLU A 273 -40.29 9.54 -6.73
C GLU A 273 -40.19 9.42 -5.21
N LEU A 274 -40.74 10.37 -4.45
CA LEU A 274 -40.76 10.32 -2.99
C LEU A 274 -41.56 9.11 -2.50
N ARG A 275 -42.74 8.85 -3.08
CA ARG A 275 -43.56 7.67 -2.77
C ARG A 275 -42.82 6.37 -3.07
N ALA A 276 -42.20 6.27 -4.24
CA ALA A 276 -41.39 5.10 -4.61
C ALA A 276 -40.21 4.90 -3.65
N ALA A 277 -39.52 5.98 -3.26
CA ALA A 277 -38.41 5.93 -2.31
C ALA A 277 -38.84 5.51 -0.91
N ILE A 278 -39.99 5.97 -0.41
CA ILE A 278 -40.55 5.54 0.88
C ILE A 278 -40.87 4.04 0.85
N ASN A 279 -41.52 3.55 -0.21
CA ASN A 279 -41.86 2.14 -0.35
C ASN A 279 -40.60 1.25 -0.39
N ILE A 280 -39.61 1.62 -1.20
CA ILE A 280 -38.33 0.90 -1.26
C ILE A 280 -37.65 0.91 0.12
N SER A 281 -37.70 2.04 0.83
CA SER A 281 -37.08 2.17 2.15
C SER A 281 -37.76 1.35 3.23
N GLU A 282 -39.08 1.24 3.19
CA GLU A 282 -39.85 0.38 4.09
C GLU A 282 -39.54 -1.11 3.87
N VAL A 283 -39.42 -1.54 2.60
CA VAL A 283 -38.99 -2.91 2.26
C VAL A 283 -37.58 -3.22 2.76
N ASN A 284 -36.69 -2.22 2.78
CA ASN A 284 -35.31 -2.36 3.30
C ASN A 284 -35.20 -2.10 4.81
N GLY A 285 -36.31 -2.07 5.54
CA GLY A 285 -36.32 -2.05 7.00
C GLY A 285 -35.95 -0.71 7.63
N LEU A 286 -36.15 0.42 6.95
CA LEU A 286 -36.17 1.72 7.63
C LEU A 286 -37.38 1.76 8.55
N THR A 287 -37.20 2.29 9.76
CA THR A 287 -38.29 2.30 10.74
C THR A 287 -39.36 3.32 10.37
N LYS A 288 -40.61 3.09 10.81
CA LYS A 288 -41.71 4.04 10.58
C LYS A 288 -41.40 5.44 11.11
N ALA A 289 -40.60 5.54 12.18
CA ALA A 289 -40.16 6.83 12.73
C ALA A 289 -39.21 7.57 11.79
N GLU A 290 -38.25 6.86 11.18
CA GLU A 290 -37.33 7.44 10.19
C GLU A 290 -38.05 7.89 8.91
N LEU A 291 -39.12 7.19 8.53
CA LEU A 291 -39.94 7.51 7.36
C LEU A 291 -41.03 8.57 7.65
N ALA A 292 -41.27 8.93 8.91
CA ALA A 292 -42.36 9.82 9.29
C ALA A 292 -42.28 11.22 8.63
N PRO A 293 -41.11 11.89 8.58
CA PRO A 293 -41.01 13.20 7.94
C PRO A 293 -41.33 13.14 6.44
N ALA A 294 -40.78 12.14 5.74
CA ALA A 294 -41.02 11.94 4.32
C ALA A 294 -42.48 11.60 4.00
N ARG A 295 -43.15 10.83 4.87
CA ARG A 295 -44.58 10.53 4.74
C ARG A 295 -45.45 11.76 4.98
N GLN A 296 -45.09 12.60 5.94
CA GLN A 296 -45.76 13.87 6.15
C GLN A 296 -45.62 14.76 4.91
N GLN A 297 -44.40 14.90 4.38
CA GLN A 297 -44.16 15.67 3.16
C GLN A 297 -44.95 15.11 1.96
N LEU A 298 -44.97 13.79 1.79
CA LEU A 298 -45.75 13.15 0.71
C LEU A 298 -47.25 13.46 0.85
N ALA A 299 -47.80 13.39 2.07
CA ALA A 299 -49.21 13.71 2.31
C ALA A 299 -49.52 15.20 2.02
N GLU A 300 -48.58 16.10 2.33
CA GLU A 300 -48.70 17.52 2.00
C GLU A 300 -48.66 17.74 0.47
N LEU A 301 -47.74 17.09 -0.25
CA LEU A 301 -47.67 17.13 -1.72
C LEU A 301 -48.93 16.53 -2.37
N GLU A 302 -49.46 15.43 -1.82
CA GLU A 302 -50.71 14.81 -2.28
C GLU A 302 -51.91 15.74 -2.10
N GLN A 303 -51.99 16.46 -0.97
CA GLN A 303 -53.03 17.47 -0.74
C GLN A 303 -52.91 18.64 -1.72
N GLN A 304 -51.69 19.11 -1.99
CA GLN A 304 -51.45 20.17 -2.98
C GLN A 304 -51.85 19.74 -4.39
N ALA A 305 -51.45 18.54 -4.82
CA ALA A 305 -51.81 18.01 -6.14
C ALA A 305 -53.33 17.83 -6.28
N ALA A 306 -54.01 17.33 -5.24
CA ALA A 306 -55.46 17.21 -5.23
C ALA A 306 -56.19 18.56 -5.27
N ALA A 307 -55.64 19.60 -4.63
CA ALA A 307 -56.19 20.95 -4.73
C ALA A 307 -55.95 21.56 -6.12
N ALA A 308 -54.78 21.34 -6.72
CA ALA A 308 -54.48 21.79 -8.07
C ALA A 308 -55.39 21.14 -9.13
N THR A 309 -55.64 19.82 -9.03
CA THR A 309 -56.57 19.14 -9.94
C THR A 309 -58.00 19.64 -9.76
N ARG A 310 -58.47 19.81 -8.52
CA ARG A 310 -59.80 20.41 -8.25
C ARG A 310 -59.94 21.81 -8.83
N LEU A 311 -58.89 22.63 -8.70
CA LEU A 311 -58.88 23.98 -9.25
C LEU A 311 -58.93 23.94 -10.77
N SER A 312 -58.14 23.08 -11.42
CA SER A 312 -58.18 22.86 -12.88
C SER A 312 -59.58 22.41 -13.35
N THR A 313 -60.18 21.42 -12.68
CA THR A 313 -61.52 20.93 -13.05
C THR A 313 -62.59 22.00 -12.86
N ALA A 314 -62.49 22.84 -11.83
CA ALA A 314 -63.43 23.94 -11.60
C ALA A 314 -63.28 25.06 -12.64
N ILE A 315 -62.05 25.33 -13.10
CA ILE A 315 -61.79 26.26 -14.21
C ILE A 315 -62.43 25.74 -15.49
N GLU A 316 -62.29 24.44 -15.78
CA GLU A 316 -62.86 23.80 -16.97
C GLU A 316 -64.39 23.75 -16.94
N ALA A 317 -64.99 23.49 -15.77
CA ALA A 317 -66.44 23.44 -15.61
C ALA A 317 -67.11 24.81 -15.74
N GLY A 318 -66.42 25.90 -15.40
CA GLY A 318 -66.95 27.27 -15.46
C GLY A 318 -68.00 27.58 -14.38
N GLU A 319 -68.24 26.69 -13.42
CA GLU A 319 -69.20 26.92 -12.35
C GLU A 319 -68.62 27.85 -11.27
N ILE A 320 -69.22 29.04 -11.15
CA ILE A 320 -68.76 30.12 -10.25
C ILE A 320 -68.62 29.64 -8.79
N VAL A 321 -69.55 28.83 -8.30
CA VAL A 321 -69.58 28.37 -6.89
C VAL A 321 -68.47 27.36 -6.62
N GLU A 322 -68.26 26.39 -7.52
CA GLU A 322 -67.21 25.38 -7.39
C GLU A 322 -65.81 26.01 -7.50
N LEU A 323 -65.66 26.99 -8.39
CA LEU A 323 -64.41 27.73 -8.58
C LEU A 323 -64.05 28.57 -7.34
N GLN A 324 -65.03 29.22 -6.70
CA GLN A 324 -64.79 29.92 -5.44
C GLN A 324 -64.39 28.99 -4.29
N ALA A 325 -65.01 27.81 -4.20
CA ALA A 325 -64.65 26.80 -3.21
C ALA A 325 -63.22 26.28 -3.44
N ALA A 326 -62.88 25.95 -4.69
CA ALA A 326 -61.55 25.46 -5.06
C ALA A 326 -60.44 26.50 -4.79
N ILE A 327 -60.69 27.80 -5.08
CA ILE A 327 -59.74 28.88 -4.76
C ILE A 327 -59.53 29.00 -3.24
N ARG A 328 -60.61 28.90 -2.44
CA ARG A 328 -60.51 28.97 -0.97
C ARG A 328 -59.68 27.81 -0.41
N ASP A 329 -59.91 26.59 -0.89
CA ASP A 329 -59.18 25.40 -0.48
C ASP A 329 -57.69 25.50 -0.87
N ALA A 330 -57.40 25.95 -2.09
CA ALA A 330 -56.03 26.16 -2.57
C ALA A 330 -55.28 27.23 -1.74
N ARG A 331 -55.93 28.35 -1.42
CA ARG A 331 -55.35 29.41 -0.56
C ARG A 331 -55.08 28.91 0.86
N ALA A 332 -55.99 28.11 1.44
CA ALA A 332 -55.80 27.54 2.75
C ALA A 332 -54.59 26.58 2.80
N LEU A 333 -54.29 25.90 1.70
CA LEU A 333 -53.10 25.05 1.56
C LEU A 333 -51.82 25.86 1.37
N ILE A 334 -51.82 26.91 0.54
CA ILE A 334 -50.67 27.81 0.38
C ILE A 334 -50.31 28.48 1.71
N GLN A 335 -51.31 28.89 2.49
CA GLN A 335 -51.05 29.50 3.79
C GLN A 335 -50.35 28.54 4.77
N LYS A 336 -50.52 27.22 4.58
CA LYS A 336 -49.84 26.19 5.37
C LYS A 336 -48.47 25.82 4.81
N VAL A 337 -48.25 25.88 3.49
CA VAL A 337 -47.01 25.40 2.86
C VAL A 337 -46.20 26.54 2.25
N LEU A 338 -44.95 26.66 2.70
CA LEU A 338 -44.03 27.77 2.45
C LEU A 338 -43.55 27.96 0.98
N THR A 339 -44.01 27.17 0.01
CA THR A 339 -43.57 27.28 -1.39
C THR A 339 -44.72 27.70 -2.32
N PRO A 340 -44.87 29.02 -2.60
CA PRO A 340 -46.04 29.58 -3.27
C PRO A 340 -46.10 29.46 -4.80
N CYS A 341 -44.98 29.15 -5.47
CA CYS A 341 -44.81 29.53 -6.89
C CYS A 341 -45.86 28.98 -7.87
N VAL A 342 -46.18 27.69 -7.83
CA VAL A 342 -47.09 27.07 -8.82
C VAL A 342 -48.56 27.27 -8.46
N ALA A 343 -48.86 27.25 -7.16
CA ALA A 343 -50.22 27.37 -6.69
C ALA A 343 -50.73 28.81 -6.81
N GLU A 344 -49.86 29.81 -6.68
CA GLU A 344 -50.23 31.22 -6.93
C GLU A 344 -50.60 31.48 -8.39
N GLU A 345 -49.86 30.95 -9.37
CA GLU A 345 -50.19 31.10 -10.79
C GLU A 345 -51.55 30.48 -11.12
N LEU A 346 -51.80 29.25 -10.65
CA LEU A 346 -53.08 28.58 -10.88
C LEU A 346 -54.25 29.31 -10.19
N ILE A 347 -54.04 29.85 -8.98
CA ILE A 347 -55.04 30.67 -8.30
C ILE A 347 -55.31 31.96 -9.10
N GLN A 348 -54.28 32.62 -9.62
CA GLN A 348 -54.46 33.81 -10.45
C GLN A 348 -55.26 33.50 -11.72
N ASP A 349 -54.98 32.37 -12.38
CA ASP A 349 -55.71 31.96 -13.57
C ASP A 349 -57.15 31.55 -13.25
N ALA A 350 -57.38 30.86 -12.13
CA ALA A 350 -58.71 30.58 -11.60
C ALA A 350 -59.49 31.86 -11.30
N GLU A 351 -58.85 32.86 -10.71
CA GLU A 351 -59.46 34.16 -10.44
C GLU A 351 -59.81 34.91 -11.73
N LYS A 352 -58.95 34.85 -12.76
CA LYS A 352 -59.26 35.43 -14.08
C LYS A 352 -60.45 34.73 -14.73
N ALA A 353 -60.50 33.39 -14.68
CA ALA A 353 -61.62 32.61 -15.19
C ALA A 353 -62.92 32.97 -14.46
N LEU A 354 -62.87 33.04 -13.12
CA LEU A 354 -63.99 33.45 -12.28
C LEU A 354 -64.51 34.84 -12.65
N ARG A 355 -63.62 35.81 -12.84
CA ARG A 355 -63.98 37.18 -13.27
C ARG A 355 -64.67 37.15 -14.63
N LYS A 356 -64.15 36.37 -15.58
CA LYS A 356 -64.72 36.25 -16.93
C LYS A 356 -66.11 35.62 -16.91
N GLU A 357 -66.33 34.57 -16.13
CA GLU A 357 -67.66 33.94 -15.98
C GLU A 357 -68.65 34.85 -15.26
N ILE A 358 -68.23 35.58 -14.22
CA ILE A 358 -69.08 36.58 -13.56
C ILE A 358 -69.47 37.69 -14.53
N GLU A 359 -68.53 38.19 -15.34
CA GLU A 359 -68.82 39.19 -16.38
C GLU A 359 -69.78 38.65 -17.44
N GLN A 360 -69.63 37.39 -17.86
CA GLN A 360 -70.49 36.74 -18.83
C GLN A 360 -71.91 36.55 -18.26
N ALA A 361 -72.04 36.02 -17.04
CA ALA A 361 -73.32 35.88 -16.35
C ALA A 361 -74.00 37.23 -16.11
N ALA A 362 -73.23 38.28 -15.78
CA ALA A 362 -73.76 39.63 -15.66
C ALA A 362 -74.25 40.19 -17.00
N ARG A 363 -73.54 39.93 -18.12
CA ARG A 363 -73.99 40.27 -19.47
C ARG A 363 -75.27 39.53 -19.85
N ASP A 364 -75.36 38.24 -19.56
CA ASP A 364 -76.54 37.42 -19.86
C ASP A 364 -77.74 37.89 -19.04
N MET A 365 -77.56 38.19 -17.75
CA MET A 365 -78.60 38.82 -16.91
C MET A 365 -79.03 40.18 -17.45
N LEU A 366 -78.09 41.00 -17.94
CA LEU A 366 -78.38 42.29 -18.57
C LEU A 366 -79.16 42.09 -19.87
N HIS A 367 -78.75 41.15 -20.71
CA HIS A 367 -79.41 40.82 -21.97
C HIS A 367 -80.83 40.28 -21.72
N ASP A 368 -81.02 39.40 -20.75
CA ASP A 368 -82.33 38.91 -20.31
C ASP A 368 -83.20 40.01 -19.74
N SER A 369 -82.62 40.92 -18.95
CA SER A 369 -83.35 42.08 -18.42
C SER A 369 -83.78 43.02 -19.54
N ILE A 370 -82.90 43.29 -20.51
CA ILE A 370 -83.20 44.07 -21.73
C ILE A 370 -84.30 43.38 -22.54
N LYS A 371 -84.24 42.05 -22.71
CA LYS A 371 -85.24 41.25 -23.43
C LYS A 371 -86.60 41.23 -22.72
N ARG A 372 -86.63 41.16 -21.39
CA ARG A 372 -87.87 41.30 -20.59
C ARG A 372 -88.43 42.72 -20.68
N CYS A 373 -87.58 43.75 -20.67
CA CYS A 373 -88.00 45.13 -20.84
C CYS A 373 -88.49 45.45 -22.26
N SER A 374 -87.94 44.82 -23.31
CA SER A 374 -88.41 44.99 -24.69
C SER A 374 -89.67 44.16 -25.01
N GLY A 375 -89.86 43.01 -24.34
CA GLY A 375 -91.10 42.21 -24.41
C GLY A 375 -92.31 42.88 -23.74
N ALA A 376 -92.08 43.69 -22.70
CA ALA A 376 -93.15 44.46 -22.03
C ALA A 376 -93.65 45.66 -22.86
N ALA A 377 -92.99 46.01 -23.98
CA ALA A 377 -93.42 47.09 -24.88
C ALA A 377 -94.31 46.62 -26.05
N ALA A 378 -94.62 45.32 -26.16
CA ALA A 378 -95.38 44.76 -27.28
C ALA A 378 -96.88 44.48 -27.00
N VAL A 379 -97.38 44.81 -25.80
CA VAL A 379 -98.83 44.74 -25.48
C VAL A 379 -99.29 46.12 -25.08
N SER A 380 -99.79 46.88 -26.07
CA SER A 380 -100.74 48.02 -25.99
C SER A 380 -100.39 49.06 -27.05
N ARG A 381 -101.06 49.00 -28.21
CA ARG A 381 -101.33 50.18 -29.05
C ARG A 381 -102.53 49.89 -29.95
N SER A 382 -103.72 49.98 -29.35
CA SER A 382 -104.94 50.40 -30.03
C SER A 382 -104.92 51.92 -30.15
N LYS A 383 -105.09 52.38 -31.39
CA LYS A 383 -105.80 53.57 -31.90
C LYS A 383 -105.96 54.85 -31.05
N ASP A 384 -105.65 55.93 -31.76
CA ASP A 384 -106.22 57.29 -31.75
C ASP A 384 -105.39 58.45 -31.12
N LEU A 385 -105.18 59.46 -31.98
CA LEU A 385 -104.61 60.82 -31.82
C LEU A 385 -105.52 61.71 -30.93
N PRO A 386 -105.16 62.95 -30.49
CA PRO A 386 -104.28 63.92 -31.17
C PRO A 386 -103.36 64.79 -30.27
N GLU A 387 -102.83 65.82 -30.94
CA GLU A 387 -101.71 66.74 -30.70
C GLU A 387 -101.75 67.64 -29.44
N GLU A 388 -100.56 68.25 -29.23
CA GLU A 388 -100.22 69.51 -28.55
C GLU A 388 -99.79 69.50 -27.06
N GLY A 389 -98.55 69.98 -26.86
CA GLY A 389 -98.23 70.94 -25.79
C GLY A 389 -97.35 70.46 -24.62
N GLY A 390 -96.25 71.17 -24.37
CA GLY A 390 -95.63 71.33 -23.04
C GLY A 390 -94.50 70.35 -22.72
N GLU A 391 -93.24 70.75 -22.88
CA GLU A 391 -92.43 71.44 -21.85
C GLU A 391 -91.66 70.49 -20.93
N GLN A 392 -90.34 70.47 -21.18
CA GLN A 392 -89.28 70.64 -20.18
C GLN A 392 -89.57 70.10 -18.77
N LEU A 393 -89.08 68.89 -18.46
CA LEU A 393 -88.48 68.48 -17.17
C LEU A 393 -88.38 66.94 -17.11
N ASN A 394 -87.26 66.34 -17.53
CA ASN A 394 -86.78 65.11 -16.87
C ASN A 394 -85.33 64.66 -17.17
N ALA A 395 -84.46 65.55 -17.65
CA ALA A 395 -83.03 65.22 -17.80
C ALA A 395 -82.29 65.07 -16.44
N LYS A 396 -82.90 65.44 -15.31
CA LYS A 396 -82.32 65.28 -13.97
C LYS A 396 -82.62 63.92 -13.31
N SER A 397 -83.74 63.25 -13.62
CA SER A 397 -84.06 61.95 -12.99
C SER A 397 -83.24 60.79 -13.61
N ALA A 398 -82.99 60.82 -14.92
CA ALA A 398 -82.13 59.84 -15.59
C ALA A 398 -80.65 59.92 -15.15
N LEU A 399 -80.15 61.11 -14.82
CA LEU A 399 -78.78 61.34 -14.35
C LEU A 399 -78.61 60.98 -12.87
N GLN A 400 -79.67 61.13 -12.06
CA GLN A 400 -79.66 60.73 -10.65
C GLN A 400 -79.80 59.20 -10.48
N GLN A 401 -80.49 58.53 -11.40
CA GLN A 401 -80.59 57.07 -11.43
C GLN A 401 -79.28 56.42 -11.93
N ARG A 402 -78.57 57.04 -12.89
CA ARG A 402 -77.20 56.64 -13.28
C ARG A 402 -76.16 56.86 -12.18
N ARG A 403 -76.25 57.95 -11.42
CA ARG A 403 -75.35 58.21 -10.28
C ARG A 403 -75.58 57.24 -9.12
N ARG A 404 -76.82 56.82 -8.87
CA ARG A 404 -77.12 55.77 -7.87
C ARG A 404 -76.65 54.38 -8.30
N SER A 405 -76.74 54.04 -9.59
CA SER A 405 -76.21 52.76 -10.09
C SER A 405 -74.67 52.73 -10.15
N GLN A 406 -74.01 53.86 -10.41
CA GLN A 406 -72.54 53.96 -10.32
C GLN A 406 -72.02 53.94 -8.87
N ALA A 407 -72.67 54.63 -7.94
CA ALA A 407 -72.30 54.60 -6.53
C ALA A 407 -72.49 53.21 -5.90
N ASN A 408 -73.54 52.47 -6.30
CA ASN A 408 -73.74 51.09 -5.85
C ASN A 408 -72.75 50.11 -6.48
N PHE A 409 -72.20 50.41 -7.66
CA PHE A 409 -71.16 49.62 -8.30
C PHE A 409 -69.77 49.89 -7.69
N GLU A 410 -69.44 51.14 -7.35
CA GLU A 410 -68.19 51.50 -6.66
C GLU A 410 -68.18 51.03 -5.19
N ALA A 411 -69.31 51.06 -4.48
CA ALA A 411 -69.43 50.50 -3.14
C ALA A 411 -69.30 48.96 -3.11
N ALA A 412 -69.75 48.27 -4.16
CA ALA A 412 -69.56 46.83 -4.32
C ALA A 412 -68.10 46.46 -4.60
N LEU A 413 -67.32 47.34 -5.23
CA LEU A 413 -65.89 47.14 -5.48
C LEU A 413 -65.02 47.44 -4.25
N GLN A 414 -65.39 48.38 -3.38
CA GLN A 414 -64.70 48.63 -2.11
C GLN A 414 -64.96 47.53 -1.06
N ALA A 415 -66.10 46.85 -1.11
CA ALA A 415 -66.42 45.73 -0.21
C ALA A 415 -65.56 44.46 -0.47
N ILE A 416 -64.82 44.41 -1.58
CA ILE A 416 -63.98 43.26 -1.98
C ILE A 416 -62.50 43.46 -1.55
N GLY A 417 -62.16 44.59 -0.93
CA GLY A 417 -60.93 44.74 -0.13
C GLY A 417 -59.60 44.61 -0.91
N VAL A 418 -59.52 45.18 -2.11
CA VAL A 418 -58.27 45.17 -2.90
C VAL A 418 -57.53 46.49 -2.70
N ASP A 419 -56.59 46.48 -1.77
CA ASP A 419 -55.59 47.54 -1.59
C ASP A 419 -54.46 47.33 -2.62
N VAL A 420 -54.14 48.38 -3.39
CA VAL A 420 -53.10 48.34 -4.42
C VAL A 420 -52.06 49.39 -4.06
N GLY A 421 -51.00 48.95 -3.38
CA GLY A 421 -49.80 49.77 -3.25
C GLY A 421 -48.70 49.19 -2.37
N SER A 422 -47.64 48.64 -2.99
CA SER A 422 -46.25 49.12 -2.83
C SER A 422 -45.24 48.27 -3.59
N ARG A 423 -44.29 48.95 -4.24
CA ARG A 423 -43.15 48.43 -5.01
C ARG A 423 -42.10 47.76 -4.11
N PRO A 424 -41.26 46.83 -4.66
CA PRO A 424 -40.20 46.18 -3.91
C PRO A 424 -38.91 47.02 -3.88
N GLY A 425 -38.27 47.02 -2.71
CA GLY A 425 -36.91 47.51 -2.48
C GLY A 425 -35.86 46.44 -2.83
N SER A 426 -34.75 46.92 -3.37
CA SER A 426 -33.55 46.20 -3.81
C SER A 426 -32.64 45.76 -2.66
N ARG A 427 -31.55 45.06 -3.04
CA ARG A 427 -30.31 44.70 -2.30
C ARG A 427 -30.31 43.31 -1.66
N ASP A 428 -29.28 42.45 -1.70
CA ASP A 428 -27.87 42.53 -2.13
C ASP A 428 -27.37 41.09 -2.42
N ALA A 429 -26.36 40.95 -3.29
CA ALA A 429 -25.38 39.86 -3.27
C ALA A 429 -24.08 40.41 -2.61
N PRO A 430 -22.96 39.69 -2.39
CA PRO A 430 -22.60 38.25 -2.50
C PRO A 430 -21.87 37.82 -1.16
N PRO A 431 -20.88 36.90 -1.00
CA PRO A 431 -20.07 36.18 -1.98
C PRO A 431 -19.73 34.69 -1.72
N ALA A 432 -19.10 34.15 -2.76
CA ALA A 432 -18.38 32.90 -2.83
C ALA A 432 -17.26 32.76 -1.79
N ALA A 433 -17.00 31.53 -1.36
CA ALA A 433 -15.65 30.96 -1.21
C ALA A 433 -15.76 29.48 -0.77
N GLY A 434 -14.77 28.67 -1.16
CA GLY A 434 -14.42 27.48 -0.38
C GLY A 434 -14.20 26.18 -1.15
N ARG A 435 -13.14 26.12 -1.97
CA ARG A 435 -12.45 24.85 -2.25
C ARG A 435 -12.06 24.17 -0.93
N ARG A 436 -12.17 22.85 -0.85
CA ARG A 436 -11.19 22.00 -0.13
C ARG A 436 -11.23 20.56 -0.63
N ALA A 437 -10.05 20.12 -1.04
CA ALA A 437 -9.68 18.75 -1.34
C ALA A 437 -9.56 17.92 -0.06
N SER A 438 -9.91 16.65 -0.15
CA SER A 438 -9.43 15.53 0.67
C SER A 438 -10.09 14.27 0.09
N GLY A 439 -9.49 13.10 0.00
CA GLY A 439 -8.16 12.63 0.32
C GLY A 439 -8.16 11.18 -0.18
N LEU A 440 -7.14 10.82 -0.95
CA LEU A 440 -6.93 9.49 -1.48
C LEU A 440 -6.66 8.51 -0.32
N GLY A 441 -7.38 7.39 -0.32
CA GLY A 441 -7.17 6.28 0.61
C GLY A 441 -7.63 4.97 -0.01
N LYS A 442 -6.91 4.50 -1.03
CA LYS A 442 -7.06 3.14 -1.58
C LYS A 442 -5.75 2.40 -1.37
N ARG A 443 -5.71 1.47 -0.41
CA ARG A 443 -4.75 0.37 -0.37
C ARG A 443 -5.51 -0.91 -0.69
N ARG A 444 -5.18 -1.54 -1.82
CA ARG A 444 -5.50 -2.94 -2.12
C ARG A 444 -4.17 -3.68 -2.22
N MET A 445 -3.92 -4.57 -1.27
CA MET A 445 -2.87 -5.58 -1.35
C MET A 445 -3.29 -6.62 -2.40
N SER A 446 -2.43 -6.79 -3.39
CA SER A 446 -2.48 -7.83 -4.41
C SER A 446 -1.76 -9.06 -3.84
N ALA A 447 -2.47 -10.18 -3.70
CA ALA A 447 -1.88 -11.47 -3.34
C ALA A 447 -1.66 -12.30 -4.61
N MET A 448 -0.50 -12.96 -4.61
CA MET A 448 0.08 -13.76 -5.67
C MET A 448 -0.79 -14.96 -6.09
N TYR A 449 -0.98 -15.12 -7.39
CA TYR A 449 -1.12 -16.43 -8.03
C TYR A 449 -0.32 -16.38 -9.34
N GLY A 450 0.95 -16.79 -9.25
CA GLY A 450 1.81 -17.05 -10.38
C GLY A 450 1.66 -18.50 -10.81
N GLY A 451 0.99 -18.72 -11.94
CA GLY A 451 1.01 -19.97 -12.70
C GLY A 451 0.92 -19.61 -14.19
N PRO A 452 1.87 -20.01 -15.04
CA PRO A 452 1.90 -19.58 -16.43
C PRO A 452 0.87 -20.37 -17.26
N ALA A 453 -0.34 -19.81 -17.40
CA ALA A 453 -1.32 -20.25 -18.38
C ALA A 453 -1.04 -19.56 -19.75
N MET A 454 0.04 -19.97 -20.42
CA MET A 454 0.49 -19.45 -21.72
C MET A 454 -0.36 -19.96 -22.91
N GLY A 455 -1.69 -19.90 -22.82
CA GLY A 455 -2.54 -20.42 -23.91
C GLY A 455 -3.93 -19.82 -24.12
N ALA A 456 -4.42 -18.90 -23.27
CA ALA A 456 -5.84 -18.47 -23.31
C ALA A 456 -6.08 -17.01 -23.73
N ALA A 457 -5.04 -16.22 -24.03
CA ALA A 457 -5.18 -14.77 -24.23
C ALA A 457 -5.73 -14.33 -25.61
N SER A 458 -5.99 -15.27 -26.53
CA SER A 458 -6.56 -15.00 -27.87
C SER A 458 -8.09 -14.96 -27.90
N GLY A 459 -8.75 -15.54 -26.90
CA GLY A 459 -10.16 -15.96 -27.03
C GLY A 459 -11.19 -14.84 -27.23
N ALA A 460 -10.94 -13.62 -26.75
CA ALA A 460 -11.90 -12.53 -26.91
C ALA A 460 -11.91 -12.00 -28.36
N GLY A 461 -10.74 -11.81 -28.97
CA GLY A 461 -10.63 -11.35 -30.36
C GLY A 461 -11.21 -12.36 -31.34
N ASP A 462 -10.93 -13.64 -31.10
CA ASP A 462 -11.43 -14.75 -31.93
C ASP A 462 -12.97 -14.85 -31.86
N ALA A 463 -13.56 -14.69 -30.67
CA ALA A 463 -15.01 -14.70 -30.51
C ALA A 463 -15.72 -13.54 -31.24
N TYR A 464 -15.10 -12.35 -31.26
CA TYR A 464 -15.62 -11.21 -32.03
C TYR A 464 -15.51 -11.44 -33.54
N PHE A 465 -14.39 -12.02 -33.98
CA PHE A 465 -14.17 -12.36 -35.38
C PHE A 465 -15.18 -13.42 -35.87
N GLU A 466 -15.39 -14.49 -35.12
CA GLU A 466 -16.38 -15.53 -35.45
C GLU A 466 -17.80 -14.96 -35.50
N ARG A 467 -18.20 -14.15 -34.51
CA ARG A 467 -19.51 -13.48 -34.53
C ARG A 467 -19.67 -12.57 -35.73
N MET A 468 -18.66 -11.77 -36.04
CA MET A 468 -18.65 -10.89 -37.22
C MET A 468 -18.84 -11.70 -38.51
N GLU A 469 -18.12 -12.81 -38.70
CA GLU A 469 -18.27 -13.68 -39.88
C GLU A 469 -19.65 -14.36 -39.96
N THR A 470 -20.23 -14.77 -38.82
CA THR A 470 -21.61 -15.30 -38.80
C THR A 470 -22.64 -14.25 -39.22
N ILE A 471 -22.48 -13.00 -38.78
CA ILE A 471 -23.37 -11.91 -39.21
C ILE A 471 -23.17 -11.59 -40.70
N LYS A 472 -21.91 -11.57 -41.19
CA LYS A 472 -21.61 -11.36 -42.62
C LYS A 472 -22.24 -12.43 -43.51
N THR A 473 -22.15 -13.70 -43.10
CA THR A 473 -22.78 -14.82 -43.84
C THR A 473 -24.30 -14.76 -43.80
N ALA A 474 -24.90 -14.39 -42.66
CA ALA A 474 -26.35 -14.18 -42.55
C ALA A 474 -26.85 -13.02 -43.46
N ILE A 475 -26.14 -11.90 -43.48
CA ILE A 475 -26.46 -10.75 -44.35
C ILE A 475 -26.40 -11.17 -45.83
N ARG A 476 -25.33 -11.85 -46.27
CA ARG A 476 -25.23 -12.35 -47.66
C ARG A 476 -26.36 -13.32 -48.01
N GLY A 477 -26.78 -14.16 -47.06
CA GLY A 477 -27.92 -15.07 -47.22
C GLY A 477 -29.24 -14.32 -47.38
N ALA A 478 -29.48 -13.29 -46.57
CA ALA A 478 -30.66 -12.43 -46.65
C ALA A 478 -30.73 -11.65 -47.97
N GLU A 479 -29.58 -11.10 -48.41
CA GLU A 479 -29.45 -10.41 -49.69
C GLU A 479 -29.72 -11.36 -50.88
N ALA A 480 -29.24 -12.60 -50.82
CA ALA A 480 -29.51 -13.61 -51.85
C ALA A 480 -31.00 -14.00 -51.94
N LEU A 481 -31.75 -13.86 -50.85
CA LEU A 481 -33.19 -14.09 -50.78
C LEU A 481 -34.03 -12.85 -51.14
N GLN A 482 -33.39 -11.72 -51.47
CA GLN A 482 -34.06 -10.45 -51.78
C GLN A 482 -34.99 -9.97 -50.66
N LEU A 483 -34.60 -10.18 -49.39
CA LEU A 483 -35.30 -9.59 -48.25
C LEU A 483 -35.23 -8.07 -48.32
N ASP A 484 -36.26 -7.40 -47.79
CA ASP A 484 -36.33 -5.94 -47.81
C ASP A 484 -35.18 -5.33 -46.99
N GLU A 485 -34.64 -4.22 -47.46
CA GLU A 485 -33.51 -3.54 -46.82
C GLU A 485 -33.80 -3.20 -45.35
N THR A 486 -35.07 -2.89 -45.02
CA THR A 486 -35.48 -2.60 -43.64
C THR A 486 -35.30 -3.77 -42.68
N ASP A 487 -35.39 -5.01 -43.17
CA ASP A 487 -35.17 -6.22 -42.37
C ASP A 487 -33.67 -6.54 -42.20
N ILE A 488 -32.82 -6.07 -43.11
CA ILE A 488 -31.36 -6.29 -43.09
C ILE A 488 -30.63 -5.21 -42.27
N LEU A 489 -31.20 -4.01 -42.16
CA LEU A 489 -30.60 -2.88 -41.44
C LEU A 489 -30.13 -3.22 -40.01
N PRO A 490 -30.91 -3.89 -39.15
CA PRO A 490 -30.47 -4.25 -37.79
C PRO A 490 -29.24 -5.16 -37.78
N ALA A 491 -29.13 -6.07 -38.75
CA ALA A 491 -27.98 -6.96 -38.87
C ALA A 491 -26.72 -6.20 -39.32
N ARG A 492 -26.86 -5.19 -40.19
CA ARG A 492 -25.75 -4.31 -40.59
C ARG A 492 -25.28 -3.40 -39.46
N GLU A 493 -26.21 -2.86 -38.66
CA GLU A 493 -25.87 -2.10 -37.46
C GLU A 493 -25.12 -2.96 -36.43
N ALA A 494 -25.62 -4.18 -36.18
CA ALA A 494 -24.94 -5.15 -35.32
C ALA A 494 -23.55 -5.51 -35.86
N LEU A 495 -23.39 -5.67 -37.19
CA LEU A 495 -22.09 -5.93 -37.80
C LEU A 495 -21.11 -4.78 -37.56
N ALA A 496 -21.55 -3.54 -37.78
CA ALA A 496 -20.73 -2.35 -37.56
C ALA A 496 -20.30 -2.21 -36.08
N GLU A 497 -21.17 -2.56 -35.14
CA GLU A 497 -20.84 -2.59 -33.71
C GLU A 497 -19.78 -3.67 -33.39
N GLN A 498 -19.93 -4.88 -33.94
CA GLN A 498 -18.95 -5.97 -33.75
C GLN A 498 -17.60 -5.64 -34.40
N GLU A 499 -17.57 -4.99 -35.57
CA GLU A 499 -16.35 -4.55 -36.24
C GLU A 499 -15.59 -3.51 -35.40
N LYS A 500 -16.30 -2.54 -34.80
CA LYS A 500 -15.70 -1.58 -33.86
C LYS A 500 -15.09 -2.29 -32.65
N LYS A 501 -15.79 -3.25 -32.07
CA LYS A 501 -15.29 -4.06 -30.94
C LYS A 501 -14.06 -4.89 -31.31
N PHE A 502 -14.05 -5.49 -32.49
CA PHE A 502 -12.90 -6.24 -33.01
C PHE A 502 -11.67 -5.34 -33.23
N GLN A 503 -11.85 -4.17 -33.85
CA GLN A 503 -10.76 -3.19 -34.05
C GLN A 503 -10.19 -2.70 -32.73
N ALA A 504 -11.04 -2.41 -31.73
CA ALA A 504 -10.59 -2.03 -30.41
C ALA A 504 -9.84 -3.16 -29.68
N CYS A 505 -10.30 -4.41 -29.79
CA CYS A 505 -9.57 -5.58 -29.30
C CYS A 505 -8.17 -5.70 -29.93
N ALA A 506 -8.07 -5.52 -31.25
CA ALA A 506 -6.80 -5.54 -31.98
C ALA A 506 -5.87 -4.41 -31.52
N ALA A 507 -6.41 -3.20 -31.33
CA ALA A 507 -5.65 -2.05 -30.81
C ALA A 507 -5.12 -2.31 -29.39
N LEU A 508 -5.94 -2.88 -28.49
CA LEU A 508 -5.49 -3.28 -27.15
C LEU A 508 -4.38 -4.34 -27.20
N ALA A 509 -4.46 -5.29 -28.14
CA ALA A 509 -3.40 -6.29 -28.32
C ALA A 509 -2.10 -5.67 -28.83
N GLN A 510 -2.17 -4.75 -29.80
CA GLN A 510 -1.00 -4.05 -30.32
C GLN A 510 -0.36 -3.13 -29.26
N ALA A 511 -1.17 -2.39 -28.50
CA ALA A 511 -0.69 -1.51 -27.43
C ALA A 511 0.07 -2.28 -26.34
N ARG A 512 -0.39 -3.48 -25.98
CA ARG A 512 0.32 -4.37 -25.04
C ARG A 512 1.66 -4.84 -25.57
N LYS A 513 1.78 -5.09 -26.88
CA LYS A 513 3.06 -5.49 -27.50
C LYS A 513 4.08 -4.35 -27.50
N LEU A 514 3.62 -3.13 -27.75
CA LEU A 514 4.48 -1.94 -27.76
C LEU A 514 4.97 -1.53 -26.37
N LYS A 515 4.38 -2.06 -25.29
CA LYS A 515 4.68 -1.72 -23.89
C LYS A 515 4.72 -0.21 -23.60
N SER A 516 4.01 0.59 -24.39
CA SER A 516 3.99 2.05 -24.26
C SER A 516 2.73 2.52 -23.54
N LEU A 517 2.92 3.27 -22.45
CA LEU A 517 1.83 3.79 -21.64
C LEU A 517 0.87 4.70 -22.43
N HIS A 518 1.38 5.45 -23.39
CA HIS A 518 0.58 6.31 -24.28
C HIS A 518 -0.35 5.46 -25.17
N HIS A 519 0.20 4.47 -25.87
CA HIS A 519 -0.56 3.58 -26.74
C HIS A 519 -1.61 2.77 -25.96
N ILE A 520 -1.31 2.37 -24.73
CA ILE A 520 -2.26 1.66 -23.85
C ILE A 520 -3.42 2.56 -23.44
N LYS A 521 -3.18 3.83 -23.10
CA LYS A 521 -4.25 4.78 -22.78
C LYS A 521 -5.17 5.00 -23.98
N GLU A 522 -4.59 5.30 -25.14
CA GLU A 522 -5.35 5.51 -26.38
C GLU A 522 -6.18 4.28 -26.75
N ALA A 523 -5.61 3.07 -26.63
CA ALA A 523 -6.33 1.83 -26.92
C ALA A 523 -7.46 1.55 -25.91
N LEU A 524 -7.29 1.90 -24.63
CA LEU A 524 -8.34 1.76 -23.61
C LEU A 524 -9.49 2.74 -23.84
N GLU A 525 -9.21 3.97 -24.26
CA GLU A 525 -10.25 4.94 -24.64
C GLU A 525 -11.06 4.45 -25.84
N LYS A 526 -10.39 4.00 -26.92
CA LYS A 526 -11.05 3.39 -28.08
C LYS A 526 -11.87 2.16 -27.72
N ALA A 527 -11.40 1.35 -26.78
CA ALA A 527 -12.15 0.17 -26.30
C ALA A 527 -13.38 0.53 -25.47
N GLN A 528 -13.30 1.58 -24.65
CA GLN A 528 -14.43 2.10 -23.91
C GLN A 528 -15.49 2.70 -24.84
N GLU A 529 -15.08 3.45 -25.87
CA GLU A 529 -15.98 3.99 -26.91
C GLU A 529 -16.65 2.89 -27.74
N ALA A 530 -15.94 1.80 -28.02
CA ALA A 530 -16.49 0.62 -28.68
C ALA A 530 -17.40 -0.24 -27.77
N GLY A 531 -17.54 0.11 -26.48
CA GLY A 531 -18.41 -0.59 -25.54
C GLY A 531 -17.90 -1.97 -25.13
N LEU A 532 -16.59 -2.18 -25.06
CA LEU A 532 -16.03 -3.40 -24.48
C LEU A 532 -16.31 -3.48 -22.98
N SER A 533 -16.48 -4.70 -22.48
CA SER A 533 -16.66 -4.94 -21.06
C SER A 533 -15.36 -4.71 -20.28
N HIS A 534 -15.49 -4.36 -18.99
CA HIS A 534 -14.34 -4.23 -18.10
C HIS A 534 -13.52 -5.54 -18.01
N MET A 535 -14.15 -6.70 -18.19
CA MET A 535 -13.44 -7.99 -18.16
C MET A 535 -12.50 -8.15 -19.35
N GLU A 536 -12.89 -7.67 -20.54
CA GLU A 536 -12.06 -7.72 -21.75
C GLU A 536 -10.91 -6.71 -21.69
N MET A 537 -11.15 -5.54 -21.09
CA MET A 537 -10.10 -4.53 -20.88
C MET A 537 -9.15 -4.85 -19.73
N LYS A 538 -9.50 -5.79 -18.84
CA LYS A 538 -8.77 -6.07 -17.59
C LYS A 538 -7.28 -6.34 -17.81
N GLN A 539 -6.94 -7.16 -18.80
CA GLN A 539 -5.54 -7.52 -19.08
C GLN A 539 -4.71 -6.29 -19.48
N THR A 540 -5.29 -5.38 -20.25
CA THR A 540 -4.62 -4.15 -20.69
C THR A 540 -4.53 -3.11 -19.57
N ILE A 541 -5.55 -3.05 -18.69
CA ILE A 541 -5.51 -2.22 -17.48
C ILE A 541 -4.43 -2.70 -16.51
N ASP A 542 -4.26 -4.02 -16.35
CA ASP A 542 -3.22 -4.57 -15.49
C ASP A 542 -1.83 -4.32 -16.11
N ALA A 543 -1.67 -4.50 -17.43
CA ALA A 543 -0.45 -4.11 -18.15
C ALA A 543 -0.13 -2.61 -18.00
N GLN A 544 -1.14 -1.73 -18.01
CA GLN A 544 -0.97 -0.29 -17.77
C GLN A 544 -0.40 -0.01 -16.38
N LYS A 545 -0.85 -0.75 -15.35
CA LYS A 545 -0.33 -0.58 -13.98
C LYS A 545 1.10 -1.07 -13.85
N ASP A 546 1.44 -2.15 -14.55
CA ASP A 546 2.79 -2.70 -14.50
C ASP A 546 3.77 -1.76 -15.20
N ILE A 547 3.42 -1.21 -16.37
CA ILE A 547 4.26 -0.21 -17.05
C ILE A 547 4.40 1.07 -16.21
N LYS A 548 3.34 1.53 -15.54
CA LYS A 548 3.47 2.67 -14.60
C LYS A 548 4.46 2.41 -13.48
N LYS A 549 4.46 1.19 -12.92
CA LYS A 549 5.42 0.82 -11.88
C LYS A 549 6.84 0.73 -12.44
N GLN A 550 7.00 0.28 -13.68
CA GLN A 550 8.29 0.29 -14.39
C GLN A 550 8.79 1.72 -14.56
N ASP A 551 7.97 2.62 -15.11
CA ASP A 551 8.32 4.04 -15.31
C ASP A 551 8.67 4.72 -13.97
N GLU A 552 7.86 4.53 -12.93
CA GLU A 552 8.13 5.08 -11.58
C GLU A 552 9.39 4.50 -10.94
N ALA A 553 9.73 3.23 -11.23
CA ALA A 553 10.94 2.61 -10.72
C ALA A 553 12.18 3.06 -11.50
N ALA A 554 12.07 3.26 -12.82
CA ALA A 554 13.12 3.82 -13.66
C ALA A 554 13.45 5.26 -13.25
N GLU A 555 12.44 6.12 -13.05
CA GLU A 555 12.63 7.50 -12.58
C GLU A 555 13.35 7.54 -11.22
N LYS A 556 13.01 6.66 -10.28
CA LYS A 556 13.74 6.58 -9.00
C LYS A 556 15.13 5.96 -9.10
N LEU A 557 15.37 5.15 -10.11
CA LEU A 557 16.71 4.61 -10.38
C LEU A 557 17.61 5.73 -10.89
N GLU A 558 17.12 6.52 -11.85
CA GLU A 558 17.80 7.71 -12.38
C GLU A 558 18.08 8.74 -11.26
N ASP A 559 17.07 9.11 -10.46
CA ASP A 559 17.24 9.99 -9.29
C ASP A 559 18.32 9.47 -8.31
N ALA A 560 18.40 8.15 -8.12
CA ALA A 560 19.36 7.54 -7.20
C ALA A 560 20.78 7.57 -7.78
N VAL A 561 20.94 7.30 -9.08
CA VAL A 561 22.20 7.42 -9.81
C VAL A 561 22.70 8.87 -9.76
N ASP A 562 21.84 9.85 -10.05
CA ASP A 562 22.17 11.27 -9.99
C ASP A 562 22.58 11.73 -8.59
N SER A 563 21.94 11.19 -7.55
CA SER A 563 22.27 11.54 -6.16
C SER A 563 23.61 10.98 -5.68
N ARG A 564 24.18 10.00 -6.41
CA ARG A 564 25.40 9.25 -6.04
C ARG A 564 25.42 8.79 -4.57
N ASP A 565 24.26 8.37 -4.06
CA ASP A 565 24.06 7.87 -2.68
C ASP A 565 23.91 6.34 -2.70
N ALA A 566 24.91 5.62 -2.18
CA ALA A 566 25.01 4.17 -2.30
C ALA A 566 23.83 3.42 -1.65
N GLU A 567 23.30 3.89 -0.52
CA GLU A 567 22.16 3.24 0.14
C GLU A 567 20.87 3.43 -0.66
N LYS A 568 20.64 4.64 -1.19
CA LYS A 568 19.49 4.91 -2.06
C LYS A 568 19.56 4.11 -3.35
N LEU A 569 20.74 4.02 -3.94
CA LEU A 569 20.96 3.29 -5.19
C LEU A 569 20.74 1.78 -5.03
N ARG A 570 21.25 1.15 -3.95
CA ARG A 570 20.94 -0.26 -3.62
C ARG A 570 19.44 -0.51 -3.51
N TRP A 571 18.72 0.39 -2.84
CA TRP A 571 17.27 0.27 -2.69
C TRP A 571 16.54 0.43 -4.02
N ALA A 572 16.95 1.41 -4.83
CA ALA A 572 16.37 1.69 -6.15
C ALA A 572 16.60 0.53 -7.13
N ILE A 573 17.82 -0.04 -7.20
CA ILE A 573 18.14 -1.22 -8.01
C ILE A 573 17.25 -2.40 -7.66
N LYS A 574 17.08 -2.68 -6.35
CA LYS A 574 16.19 -3.75 -5.90
C LYS A 574 14.74 -3.51 -6.34
N TRP A 575 14.26 -2.28 -6.18
CA TRP A 575 12.90 -1.93 -6.57
C TRP A 575 12.69 -1.98 -8.10
N ALA A 576 13.68 -1.57 -8.88
CA ALA A 576 13.73 -1.67 -10.34
C ALA A 576 13.67 -3.13 -10.82
N LYS A 577 14.43 -4.04 -10.18
CA LYS A 577 14.36 -5.49 -10.44
C LYS A 577 12.98 -6.07 -10.16
N ASP A 578 12.37 -5.70 -9.02
CA ASP A 578 11.01 -6.14 -8.67
C ASP A 578 9.95 -5.60 -9.65
N ALA A 579 10.16 -4.38 -10.17
CA ALA A 579 9.29 -3.75 -11.16
C ALA A 579 9.54 -4.25 -12.60
N ARG A 580 10.65 -4.95 -12.87
CA ARG A 580 11.11 -5.36 -14.21
C ARG A 580 11.41 -4.16 -15.11
N VAL A 581 12.14 -3.18 -14.60
CA VAL A 581 12.80 -2.15 -15.42
C VAL A 581 13.77 -2.83 -16.40
N ASP A 582 14.18 -2.13 -17.45
CA ASP A 582 15.13 -2.66 -18.45
C ASP A 582 16.42 -3.15 -17.78
N GLU A 583 16.98 -4.25 -18.29
CA GLU A 583 18.18 -4.85 -17.70
C GLU A 583 19.43 -4.00 -17.95
N ASP A 584 19.44 -3.23 -19.05
CA ASP A 584 20.55 -2.32 -19.39
C ASP A 584 20.59 -1.15 -18.38
N ASP A 585 19.44 -0.52 -18.09
CA ASP A 585 19.34 0.57 -17.08
C ASP A 585 19.75 0.10 -15.68
N ILE A 586 19.41 -1.15 -15.33
CA ILE A 586 19.79 -1.75 -14.04
C ILE A 586 21.30 -2.04 -13.99
N ALA A 587 21.90 -2.50 -15.09
CA ALA A 587 23.32 -2.79 -15.18
C ALA A 587 24.16 -1.50 -15.03
N ASP A 588 23.78 -0.43 -15.72
CA ASP A 588 24.42 0.88 -15.60
C ASP A 588 24.37 1.41 -14.15
N ALA A 589 23.22 1.26 -13.48
CA ALA A 589 23.07 1.63 -12.07
C ALA A 589 23.91 0.76 -11.11
N GLU A 590 24.07 -0.54 -11.41
CA GLU A 590 24.93 -1.45 -10.64
C GLU A 590 26.42 -1.12 -10.78
N GLU A 591 26.86 -0.67 -11.96
CA GLU A 591 28.22 -0.19 -12.20
C GLU A 591 28.52 1.04 -11.34
N VAL A 592 27.63 2.04 -11.36
CA VAL A 592 27.74 3.24 -10.51
C VAL A 592 27.74 2.87 -9.02
N LEU A 593 26.91 1.89 -8.61
CA LEU A 593 26.93 1.42 -7.22
C LEU A 593 28.27 0.80 -6.84
N GLN A 594 28.84 -0.03 -7.72
CA GLN A 594 30.13 -0.67 -7.49
C GLN A 594 31.26 0.38 -7.36
N GLU A 595 31.24 1.43 -8.17
CA GLU A 595 32.17 2.57 -8.05
C GLU A 595 32.02 3.29 -6.70
N LEU A 596 30.79 3.59 -6.28
CA LEU A 596 30.52 4.24 -5.00
C LEU A 596 30.97 3.38 -3.80
N GLU A 597 30.75 2.07 -3.84
CA GLU A 597 31.21 1.16 -2.80
C GLU A 597 32.74 1.10 -2.73
N GLN A 598 33.42 1.06 -3.88
CA GLN A 598 34.88 1.13 -3.92
C GLN A 598 35.38 2.45 -3.32
N ARG A 599 34.75 3.57 -3.66
CA ARG A 599 35.08 4.88 -3.08
C ARG A 599 34.86 4.94 -1.57
N GLU A 600 33.73 4.41 -1.06
CA GLU A 600 33.47 4.33 0.38
C GLU A 600 34.53 3.47 1.11
N THR A 601 34.94 2.34 0.52
CA THR A 601 36.01 1.52 1.10
C THR A 601 37.36 2.24 1.11
N ALA A 602 37.69 3.01 0.06
CA ALA A 602 38.91 3.82 0.02
C ALA A 602 38.90 4.90 1.10
N LEU A 603 37.79 5.62 1.27
CA LEU A 603 37.62 6.62 2.32
C LEU A 603 37.68 5.99 3.72
N ALA A 604 37.11 4.80 3.92
CA ALA A 604 37.21 4.08 5.18
C ALA A 604 38.66 3.68 5.51
N LYS A 605 39.43 3.22 4.52
CA LYS A 605 40.86 2.93 4.67
C LYS A 605 41.67 4.19 5.00
N LEU A 606 41.39 5.31 4.33
CA LEU A 606 42.05 6.59 4.61
C LEU A 606 41.77 7.07 6.03
N ARG A 607 40.51 7.00 6.49
CA ARG A 607 40.14 7.34 7.87
C ARG A 607 40.83 6.43 8.89
N ALA A 608 40.85 5.11 8.65
CA ALA A 608 41.53 4.16 9.53
C ALA A 608 43.04 4.44 9.63
N ALA A 609 43.69 4.77 8.51
CA ALA A 609 45.11 5.13 8.47
C ALA A 609 45.41 6.48 9.15
N GLU A 610 44.51 7.45 9.04
CA GLU A 610 44.60 8.72 9.75
C GLU A 610 44.50 8.53 11.27
N GLU A 611 43.55 7.69 11.71
CA GLU A 611 43.35 7.34 13.12
C GLU A 611 44.54 6.56 13.70
N SER A 612 45.15 5.65 12.93
CA SER A 612 46.31 4.86 13.35
C SER A 612 47.60 5.68 13.44
N ARG A 613 47.66 6.83 12.76
CA ARG A 613 48.86 7.68 12.59
C ARG A 613 50.07 6.92 12.03
N ASN A 614 49.82 5.83 11.29
CA ASN A 614 50.86 5.04 10.66
C ASN A 614 51.10 5.56 9.23
N ILE A 615 52.31 6.05 8.95
CA ILE A 615 52.68 6.62 7.65
C ILE A 615 52.59 5.56 6.53
N GLU A 616 52.92 4.30 6.82
CA GLU A 616 52.88 3.23 5.81
C GLU A 616 51.44 2.91 5.39
N GLU A 617 50.53 2.77 6.36
CA GLU A 617 49.09 2.57 6.12
C GLU A 617 48.48 3.74 5.35
N LEU A 618 48.92 4.97 5.65
CA LEU A 618 48.45 6.17 4.94
C LEU A 618 48.92 6.18 3.48
N VAL A 619 50.17 5.78 3.21
CA VAL A 619 50.70 5.68 1.84
C VAL A 619 49.97 4.57 1.06
N GLU A 620 49.67 3.44 1.67
CA GLU A 620 48.89 2.37 1.03
C GLU A 620 47.45 2.80 0.75
N ALA A 621 46.79 3.47 1.71
CA ALA A 621 45.44 3.99 1.53
C ALA A 621 45.38 5.08 0.45
N LEU A 622 46.40 5.96 0.36
CA LEU A 622 46.51 6.97 -0.70
C LEU A 622 46.73 6.34 -2.08
N LYS A 623 47.56 5.31 -2.19
CA LYS A 623 47.71 4.57 -3.47
C LYS A 623 46.40 3.92 -3.90
N PHE A 624 45.71 3.25 -2.96
CA PHE A 624 44.40 2.65 -3.24
C PHE A 624 43.35 3.67 -3.68
N ALA A 625 43.39 4.90 -3.14
CA ALA A 625 42.52 5.98 -3.57
C ALA A 625 42.92 6.57 -4.93
N GLN A 626 44.22 6.71 -5.22
CA GLN A 626 44.72 7.18 -6.52
C GLN A 626 44.34 6.23 -7.66
N ASP A 627 44.42 4.92 -7.43
CA ASP A 627 44.04 3.91 -8.41
C ASP A 627 42.53 3.94 -8.77
N LEU A 628 41.69 4.61 -7.96
CA LEU A 628 40.26 4.79 -8.21
C LEU A 628 39.92 6.10 -8.93
N GLU A 629 40.84 7.05 -8.99
CA GLU A 629 40.59 8.42 -9.48
C GLU A 629 41.11 8.69 -10.91
N GLU A 630 41.75 7.71 -11.59
CA GLU A 630 42.31 7.93 -12.93
C GLU A 630 41.26 8.25 -14.03
N ASP A 631 39.96 8.04 -13.78
CA ASP A 631 38.89 8.28 -14.77
C ASP A 631 37.96 9.50 -14.49
N GLU A 632 38.05 10.23 -13.36
CA GLU A 632 37.12 11.35 -13.02
C GLU A 632 37.76 12.63 -12.41
N LEU A 633 39.05 12.90 -12.61
CA LEU A 633 39.70 14.11 -12.08
C LEU A 633 39.53 15.35 -12.98
N GLU A 634 38.39 16.06 -12.87
CA GLU A 634 38.25 17.42 -13.41
C GLU A 634 37.87 18.55 -12.42
N PRO A 635 37.50 18.35 -11.13
CA PRO A 635 37.33 19.54 -10.27
C PRO A 635 37.87 19.49 -8.83
N TYR A 636 38.74 18.55 -8.44
CA TYR A 636 39.36 18.58 -7.10
C TYR A 636 40.90 18.55 -7.16
N GLU A 637 41.48 19.61 -7.74
CA GLU A 637 42.88 20.01 -7.51
C GLU A 637 43.01 21.00 -6.36
#